data_AF-A0AAD8BE07-F1
#
_entry.id   AF-A0AAD8BE07-F1
#
_cell.length_a   1.000
_cell.length_b   1.000
_cell.length_c   1.000
_cell.angle_alpha   90.00
_cell.angle_beta   90.00
_cell.angle_gamma   90.00
#
_symmetry.space_group_name_H-M   'P 1'
#
loop_
_entity.id
_entity.type
_entity.pdbx_description
1 polymer ?
#
loop_
_entity_poly.entity_id
_entity_poly.type
_entity_poly.pdbx_seq_one_letter_code
_entity_poly.pdbx_strand_id
1 'polypeptide(L)'
;MAGQAILNVESIFDNLSYGSAPDSESVALSWLNKHSRHFGLYINGQWVHRDTQITVESRNPANDELLATTVEANEDDINLAVSTSREAFNLWSSLNAHLRARYLYSIARTLQKCQSLLAVVEAIDSGKTTRETRGTDIPAVIRHFYHYAGWAQIKDSELAKWKPYGVTVILPHWSFPLLHLASRVAAALATGNTVIILPSSLAPLSALLFADICSQVGLPKGVVNVVTASKDVSLLSHPNVDKVFFAGSIEEGQRVRKLTAGTGKSLSLELSGRCPVLVFEEADIDSAVEGIIEAAFFNNGLSNHSGTRLLIQETVYSQVIEKLKIRMSKLTVGKNFEKNNDQGPLISSEVALKLITLLQSPHGGQVYQVEGVPNQNNYFPPTLIYDVQTSSEVYVDEFYGPLLVAVAFRTVKEGIALANHSIYGIAASVWTENINVALEAASCIQAGTVWINAHNLTDAAAGVGGCKKSGYGRSGGKRSLYDYVQPNYQNRSVPRTINVDFNKFGTSSSADILPIAPPTDTAGDKLSVDKTYKLFYGGGQKRPDSGATYPIRSASNQVLGYVPDGGRKDIRNAVEAADKVARSWAKKEGHGKAQILYYVAENLQSRLKEFADLISAMTNKSKEESTNEVEVAIQRLFYWAAYCDKYGGLVQETSLYGLTVEKNESVGVIGIICPDNFPFLGFISMVAPAIARGNAVVIVPSNKFPLAALGFHQILETSDLPGGVINIITGDQDVLTRTLTEHHDVNAVWYFGSAEGSKFVEFGSASNVKATWVNYGAEVDFINNCDGEELLYHSTTTKSIWMPMGDVFAN
;
A
#
# COMPACT_ATOMS: atom_id res chain seq x y z
N MET A 1 20.46 39.42 -22.66
CA MET A 1 20.49 39.29 -24.13
C MET A 1 21.93 39.07 -24.59
N ALA A 2 22.32 37.82 -24.78
CA ALA A 2 23.55 37.43 -25.48
C ALA A 2 23.12 36.63 -26.72
N GLY A 3 23.72 36.94 -27.86
CA GLY A 3 23.15 36.72 -29.19
C GLY A 3 22.81 35.28 -29.56
N GLN A 4 21.57 35.08 -30.01
CA GLN A 4 21.24 33.98 -30.91
C GLN A 4 21.86 34.31 -32.27
N ALA A 5 22.80 33.49 -32.74
CA ALA A 5 23.25 33.52 -34.13
C ALA A 5 22.03 33.19 -35.01
N ILE A 6 21.61 34.17 -35.81
CA ILE A 6 20.57 33.96 -36.82
C ILE A 6 21.18 33.08 -37.91
N LEU A 7 20.87 31.79 -37.89
CA LEU A 7 21.20 30.87 -38.98
C LEU A 7 20.53 31.40 -40.25
N ASN A 8 21.30 31.56 -41.35
CA ASN A 8 20.72 31.95 -42.64
C ASN A 8 19.82 30.81 -43.17
N VAL A 9 18.80 31.14 -43.97
CA VAL A 9 17.81 30.16 -44.48
C VAL A 9 18.48 29.03 -45.27
N GLU A 10 19.58 29.34 -45.96
CA GLU A 10 20.41 28.37 -46.70
C GLU A 10 21.01 27.29 -45.78
N SER A 11 21.58 27.67 -44.63
CA SER A 11 22.15 26.70 -43.67
C SER A 11 21.10 25.89 -42.91
N ILE A 12 19.88 26.42 -42.72
CA ILE A 12 18.74 25.66 -42.17
C ILE A 12 18.24 24.64 -43.21
N PHE A 13 18.23 25.00 -44.49
CA PHE A 13 17.81 24.12 -45.58
C PHE A 13 18.84 23.01 -45.84
N ASP A 14 20.14 23.33 -45.78
CA ASP A 14 21.23 22.37 -45.98
C ASP A 14 21.38 21.40 -44.80
N ASN A 15 21.18 21.85 -43.56
CA ASN A 15 21.29 21.00 -42.37
C ASN A 15 19.98 20.33 -41.96
N LEU A 16 18.85 20.69 -42.60
CA LEU A 16 17.48 20.30 -42.19
C LEU A 16 17.25 20.46 -40.67
N SER A 17 17.90 21.45 -40.06
CA SER A 17 17.85 21.65 -38.61
C SER A 17 16.45 22.09 -38.21
N TYR A 18 15.75 21.27 -37.42
CA TYR A 18 14.42 21.62 -36.90
C TYR A 18 14.48 22.94 -36.13
N GLY A 19 13.61 23.89 -36.47
CA GLY A 19 13.43 25.11 -35.69
C GLY A 19 12.76 24.80 -34.34
N SER A 20 13.18 25.47 -33.27
CA SER A 20 12.56 25.31 -31.96
C SER A 20 11.19 25.97 -31.91
N ALA A 21 10.15 25.20 -31.59
CA ALA A 21 8.78 25.68 -31.37
C ALA A 21 8.31 25.28 -29.95
N PRO A 22 8.87 25.90 -28.90
CA PRO A 22 8.54 25.55 -27.53
C PRO A 22 7.09 25.89 -27.21
N ASP A 23 6.51 25.13 -26.28
CA ASP A 23 5.24 25.49 -25.67
C ASP A 23 5.37 26.80 -24.90
N SER A 24 4.36 27.67 -25.02
CA SER A 24 4.39 28.96 -24.34
C SER A 24 4.12 28.81 -22.84
N GLU A 25 5.06 29.25 -22.02
CA GLU A 25 4.92 29.38 -20.57
C GLU A 25 3.96 30.52 -20.16
N SER A 26 3.59 31.39 -21.11
CA SER A 26 2.83 32.63 -20.85
C SER A 26 1.54 32.42 -20.06
N VAL A 27 0.84 31.32 -20.28
CA VAL A 27 -0.43 31.01 -19.59
C VAL A 27 -0.18 30.70 -18.11
N ALA A 28 0.87 29.93 -17.80
CA ALA A 28 1.26 29.65 -16.41
C ALA A 28 1.81 30.90 -15.73
N LEU A 29 2.68 31.66 -16.40
CA LEU A 29 3.22 32.92 -15.88
C LEU A 29 2.10 33.96 -15.64
N SER A 30 1.10 34.02 -16.51
CA SER A 30 -0.08 34.89 -16.32
C SER A 30 -0.91 34.46 -15.12
N TRP A 31 -1.07 33.16 -14.89
CA TRP A 31 -1.74 32.66 -13.68
C TRP A 31 -0.94 32.99 -12.42
N LEU A 32 0.37 32.74 -12.42
CA LEU A 32 1.26 33.11 -11.32
C LEU A 32 1.19 34.61 -11.00
N ASN A 33 1.26 35.46 -12.03
CA ASN A 33 1.17 36.91 -11.88
C ASN A 33 -0.21 37.38 -11.38
N LYS A 34 -1.30 36.70 -11.76
CA LYS A 34 -2.65 36.98 -11.26
C LYS A 34 -2.75 36.78 -9.74
N HIS A 35 -1.97 35.84 -9.20
CA HIS A 35 -1.84 35.60 -7.76
C HIS A 35 -0.65 36.34 -7.14
N SER A 36 -0.11 37.37 -7.82
CA SER A 36 1.06 38.13 -7.37
C SER A 36 2.29 37.28 -7.03
N ARG A 37 2.37 36.04 -7.55
CA ARG A 37 3.39 35.04 -7.21
C ARG A 37 3.52 34.76 -5.71
N HIS A 38 2.45 35.02 -4.95
CA HIS A 38 2.39 34.82 -3.51
C HIS A 38 1.04 34.21 -3.13
N PHE A 39 1.05 32.92 -2.85
CA PHE A 39 -0.15 32.15 -2.56
C PHE A 39 -0.40 32.05 -1.05
N GLY A 40 -1.64 32.25 -0.65
CA GLY A 40 -2.12 31.89 0.68
C GLY A 40 -2.42 30.39 0.79
N LEU A 41 -2.94 29.99 1.94
CA LEU A 41 -3.52 28.67 2.13
C LEU A 41 -4.95 28.66 1.58
N TYR A 42 -5.43 27.54 1.03
CA TYR A 42 -6.82 27.41 0.61
C TYR A 42 -7.63 26.71 1.70
N ILE A 43 -8.34 27.47 2.52
CA ILE A 43 -9.09 26.96 3.67
C ILE A 43 -10.54 27.47 3.60
N ASN A 44 -11.49 26.57 3.82
CA ASN A 44 -12.92 26.87 3.84
C ASN A 44 -13.43 27.60 2.58
N GLY A 45 -12.87 27.25 1.41
CA GLY A 45 -13.21 27.86 0.13
C GLY A 45 -12.63 29.26 -0.09
N GLN A 46 -11.68 29.71 0.72
CA GLN A 46 -11.06 31.04 0.65
C GLN A 46 -9.53 30.95 0.71
N TRP A 47 -8.87 31.93 0.11
CA TRP A 47 -7.43 32.12 0.20
C TRP A 47 -7.08 32.89 1.48
N VAL A 48 -6.39 32.23 2.40
CA VAL A 48 -5.94 32.77 3.68
C VAL A 48 -4.49 33.19 3.55
N HIS A 49 -4.24 34.50 3.57
CA HIS A 49 -2.90 35.07 3.60
C HIS A 49 -2.54 35.45 5.04
N ARG A 50 -1.27 35.29 5.41
CA ARG A 50 -0.72 35.71 6.70
C ARG A 50 0.52 36.56 6.45
N ASP A 51 0.75 37.58 7.27
CA ASP A 51 2.03 38.30 7.34
C ASP A 51 3.04 37.47 8.14
N THR A 52 3.37 36.26 7.69
CA THR A 52 4.41 35.42 8.30
C THR A 52 5.73 35.61 7.57
N GLN A 53 6.84 35.64 8.31
CA GLN A 53 8.19 35.68 7.72
C GLN A 53 8.62 34.34 7.10
N ILE A 54 7.90 33.25 7.39
CA ILE A 54 8.24 31.91 6.92
C ILE A 54 7.37 31.57 5.71
N THR A 55 8.03 31.26 4.59
CA THR A 55 7.40 30.92 3.31
C THR A 55 8.07 29.68 2.72
N VAL A 56 7.29 28.89 1.99
CA VAL A 56 7.81 27.82 1.13
C VAL A 56 8.01 28.38 -0.27
N GLU A 57 9.19 28.17 -0.85
CA GLU A 57 9.52 28.61 -2.20
C GLU A 57 9.30 27.48 -3.21
N SER A 58 8.65 27.78 -4.32
CA SER A 58 8.64 26.93 -5.52
C SER A 58 9.61 27.54 -6.53
N ARG A 59 10.59 26.74 -6.97
CA ARG A 59 11.67 27.15 -7.88
C ARG A 59 11.65 26.26 -9.11
N ASN A 60 11.93 26.84 -10.26
CA ASN A 60 11.99 26.11 -11.52
C ASN A 60 13.24 25.21 -11.54
N PRO A 61 13.11 23.88 -11.64
CA PRO A 61 14.26 22.97 -11.58
C PRO A 61 15.25 23.14 -12.74
N ALA A 62 14.83 23.77 -13.84
CA ALA A 62 15.66 23.97 -15.04
C ALA A 62 16.71 25.07 -14.88
N ASN A 63 16.45 26.09 -14.05
CA ASN A 63 17.26 27.30 -13.93
C ASN A 63 17.31 27.92 -12.53
N ASP A 64 16.67 27.30 -11.54
CA ASP A 64 16.57 27.73 -10.14
C ASP A 64 15.85 29.09 -9.91
N GLU A 65 15.16 29.60 -10.93
CA GLU A 65 14.39 30.84 -10.82
C GLU A 65 13.16 30.64 -9.90
N LEU A 66 12.91 31.63 -9.03
CA LEU A 66 11.74 31.63 -8.15
C LEU A 66 10.45 31.77 -8.96
N LEU A 67 9.57 30.77 -8.88
CA LEU A 67 8.27 30.78 -9.54
C LEU A 67 7.24 31.53 -8.69
N ALA A 68 7.08 31.09 -7.44
CA ALA A 68 6.19 31.69 -6.46
C ALA A 68 6.59 31.31 -5.02
N THR A 69 5.99 32.02 -4.06
CA THR A 69 6.06 31.69 -2.64
C THR A 69 4.68 31.31 -2.11
N THR A 70 4.63 30.43 -1.12
CA THR A 70 3.41 30.07 -0.39
C THR A 70 3.62 30.29 1.11
N VAL A 71 2.55 30.67 1.82
CA VAL A 71 2.55 30.74 3.29
C VAL A 71 2.82 29.34 3.88
N GLU A 72 3.67 29.25 4.90
CA GLU A 72 3.81 28.00 5.68
C GLU A 72 2.73 27.95 6.76
N ALA A 73 1.91 26.90 6.74
CA ALA A 73 0.81 26.71 7.68
C ALA A 73 1.32 26.55 9.11
N ASN A 74 0.76 27.34 10.03
CA ASN A 74 0.99 27.17 11.46
C ASN A 74 -0.10 26.31 12.13
N GLU A 75 0.00 26.10 13.44
CA GLU A 75 -0.96 25.29 14.19
C GLU A 75 -2.41 25.85 14.12
N ASP A 76 -2.58 27.17 14.11
CA ASP A 76 -3.91 27.80 13.98
C ASP A 76 -4.54 27.51 12.61
N ASP A 77 -3.73 27.58 11.55
CA ASP A 77 -4.19 27.30 10.18
C ASP A 77 -4.58 25.82 10.02
N ILE A 78 -3.83 24.91 10.65
CA ILE A 78 -4.14 23.48 10.67
C ILE A 78 -5.43 23.21 11.43
N ASN A 79 -5.59 23.80 12.61
CA ASN A 79 -6.82 23.71 13.40
C ASN A 79 -8.02 24.26 12.64
N LEU A 80 -7.85 25.36 11.89
CA LEU A 80 -8.87 25.93 11.03
C LEU A 80 -9.21 25.00 9.86
N ALA A 81 -8.21 24.44 9.17
CA ALA A 81 -8.42 23.50 8.07
C ALA A 81 -9.15 22.23 8.52
N VAL A 82 -8.78 21.69 9.68
CA VAL A 82 -9.42 20.47 10.22
C VAL A 82 -10.83 20.75 10.73
N SER A 83 -11.04 21.84 11.48
CA SER A 83 -12.39 22.19 11.99
C SER A 83 -13.37 22.43 10.85
N THR A 84 -12.99 23.20 9.84
CA THR A 84 -13.85 23.48 8.67
C THR A 84 -14.08 22.23 7.82
N SER A 85 -13.08 21.35 7.68
CA SER A 85 -13.27 20.03 7.05
C SER A 85 -14.27 19.16 7.79
N ARG A 86 -14.29 19.22 9.13
CA ARG A 86 -15.21 18.45 9.97
C ARG A 86 -16.64 18.97 9.86
N GLU A 87 -16.81 20.29 9.87
CA GLU A 87 -18.13 20.93 9.66
C GLU A 87 -18.69 20.57 8.28
N ALA A 88 -17.85 20.69 7.24
CA ALA A 88 -18.21 20.35 5.87
C ALA A 88 -18.54 18.86 5.70
N PHE A 89 -17.87 17.97 6.45
CA PHE A 89 -18.12 16.52 6.38
C PHE A 89 -19.57 16.15 6.70
N ASN A 90 -20.18 16.80 7.69
CA ASN A 90 -21.58 16.52 8.07
C ASN A 90 -22.54 16.79 6.89
N LEU A 91 -22.28 17.84 6.10
CA LEU A 91 -23.06 18.19 4.92
C LEU A 91 -22.69 17.33 3.71
N TRP A 92 -21.40 17.09 3.49
CA TRP A 92 -20.90 16.39 2.30
C TRP A 92 -21.21 14.88 2.32
N SER A 93 -21.07 14.25 3.48
CA SER A 93 -21.35 12.82 3.64
C SER A 93 -22.84 12.49 3.52
N SER A 94 -23.71 13.40 3.95
CA SER A 94 -25.17 13.30 3.85
C SER A 94 -25.73 13.78 2.50
N LEU A 95 -24.90 14.39 1.66
CA LEU A 95 -25.29 14.84 0.33
C LEU A 95 -25.79 13.65 -0.50
N ASN A 96 -26.86 13.86 -1.26
CA ASN A 96 -27.37 12.85 -2.18
C ASN A 96 -26.26 12.38 -3.17
N ALA A 97 -26.18 11.07 -3.40
CA ALA A 97 -25.17 10.45 -4.27
C ALA A 97 -25.08 11.09 -5.66
N HIS A 98 -26.22 11.44 -6.26
CA HIS A 98 -26.26 12.11 -7.56
C HIS A 98 -25.67 13.52 -7.53
N LEU A 99 -25.97 14.30 -6.48
CA LEU A 99 -25.40 15.65 -6.35
C LEU A 99 -23.89 15.60 -6.14
N ARG A 100 -23.41 14.65 -5.33
CA ARG A 100 -21.97 14.41 -5.15
C ARG A 100 -21.30 14.03 -6.47
N ALA A 101 -21.88 13.10 -7.23
CA ALA A 101 -21.40 12.73 -8.56
C ALA A 101 -21.31 13.92 -9.52
N ARG A 102 -22.31 14.82 -9.51
CA ARG A 102 -22.30 16.04 -10.33
C ARG A 102 -21.13 16.98 -10.01
N TYR A 103 -20.75 17.11 -8.74
CA TYR A 103 -19.57 17.90 -8.35
C TYR A 103 -18.29 17.28 -8.92
N LEU A 104 -18.07 15.97 -8.74
CA LEU A 104 -16.88 15.29 -9.29
C LEU A 104 -16.83 15.41 -10.82
N TYR A 105 -17.96 15.23 -11.50
CA TYR A 105 -18.07 15.43 -12.95
C TYR A 105 -17.73 16.88 -13.35
N SER A 106 -18.20 17.87 -12.59
CA SER A 106 -17.91 19.29 -12.86
C SER A 106 -16.44 19.63 -12.64
N ILE A 107 -15.78 19.01 -11.66
CA ILE A 107 -14.33 19.08 -11.48
C ILE A 107 -13.64 18.50 -12.73
N ALA A 108 -14.01 17.29 -13.18
CA ALA A 108 -13.45 16.68 -14.38
C ALA A 108 -13.56 17.58 -15.62
N ARG A 109 -14.74 18.19 -15.84
CA ARG A 109 -14.97 19.12 -16.96
C ARG A 109 -14.11 20.39 -16.86
N THR A 110 -13.91 20.91 -15.66
CA THR A 110 -13.11 22.12 -15.44
C THR A 110 -11.62 21.83 -15.58
N LEU A 111 -11.15 20.68 -15.10
CA LEU A 111 -9.80 20.17 -15.37
C LEU A 111 -9.54 20.05 -16.87
N GLN A 112 -10.49 19.44 -17.61
CA GLN A 112 -10.38 19.32 -19.06
C GLN A 112 -10.35 20.69 -19.77
N LYS A 113 -11.17 21.64 -19.33
CA LYS A 113 -11.16 23.02 -19.85
C LYS A 113 -9.82 23.71 -19.61
N CYS A 114 -9.18 23.46 -18.46
CA CYS A 114 -7.93 24.08 -18.04
C CYS A 114 -6.68 23.23 -18.34
N GLN A 115 -6.81 22.13 -19.11
CA GLN A 115 -5.75 21.13 -19.29
C GLN A 115 -4.41 21.72 -19.77
N SER A 116 -4.43 22.72 -20.65
CA SER A 116 -3.21 23.35 -21.16
C SER A 116 -2.49 24.14 -20.08
N LEU A 117 -3.22 24.83 -19.19
CA LEU A 117 -2.63 25.53 -18.03
C LEU A 117 -2.06 24.52 -17.04
N LEU A 118 -2.82 23.47 -16.71
CA LEU A 118 -2.39 22.42 -15.77
C LEU A 118 -1.10 21.75 -16.24
N ALA A 119 -1.01 21.39 -17.53
CA ALA A 119 0.16 20.72 -18.07
C ALA A 119 1.43 21.59 -18.02
N VAL A 120 1.30 22.90 -18.25
CA VAL A 120 2.43 23.84 -18.21
C VAL A 120 2.83 24.14 -16.77
N VAL A 121 1.87 24.28 -15.84
CA VAL A 121 2.15 24.44 -14.40
C VAL A 121 2.83 23.21 -13.82
N GLU A 122 2.37 22.00 -14.18
CA GLU A 122 3.03 20.76 -13.74
C GLU A 122 4.46 20.68 -14.29
N ALA A 123 4.67 21.01 -15.57
CA ALA A 123 5.98 20.95 -16.22
C ALA A 123 6.99 21.97 -15.66
N ILE A 124 6.55 23.20 -15.37
CA ILE A 124 7.44 24.26 -14.86
C ILE A 124 7.89 24.00 -13.42
N ASP A 125 6.99 23.44 -12.60
CA ASP A 125 7.22 23.20 -11.17
C ASP A 125 7.99 21.89 -10.93
N SER A 126 7.70 20.83 -11.72
CA SER A 126 8.28 19.50 -11.48
C SER A 126 9.53 19.16 -12.28
N GLY A 127 9.85 19.89 -13.35
CA GLY A 127 10.94 19.52 -14.26
C GLY A 127 10.53 18.61 -15.42
N LYS A 128 9.28 18.13 -15.47
CA LYS A 128 8.77 17.26 -16.55
C LYS A 128 8.70 17.97 -17.89
N THR A 129 8.78 17.20 -18.97
CA THR A 129 8.53 17.72 -20.31
C THR A 129 7.03 18.00 -20.51
N THR A 130 6.69 19.01 -21.30
CA THR A 130 5.27 19.27 -21.65
C THR A 130 4.65 18.17 -22.48
N ARG A 131 5.47 17.38 -23.19
CA ARG A 131 5.05 16.19 -23.92
C ARG A 131 4.42 15.18 -22.95
N GLU A 132 5.09 14.88 -21.85
CA GLU A 132 4.61 13.94 -20.83
C GLU A 132 3.40 14.48 -20.08
N THR A 133 3.44 15.73 -19.61
CA THR A 133 2.33 16.27 -18.82
C THR A 133 1.04 16.37 -19.64
N ARG A 134 1.14 16.72 -20.94
CA ARG A 134 -0.02 16.77 -21.84
C ARG A 134 -0.47 15.40 -22.34
N GLY A 135 0.46 14.49 -22.60
CA GLY A 135 0.17 13.18 -23.17
C GLY A 135 -0.36 12.18 -22.15
N THR A 136 0.10 12.26 -20.90
CA THR A 136 -0.13 11.21 -19.89
C THR A 136 -0.76 11.78 -18.62
N ASP A 137 -0.09 12.70 -17.93
CA ASP A 137 -0.48 13.11 -16.56
C ASP A 137 -1.87 13.75 -16.50
N ILE A 138 -2.10 14.81 -17.28
CA ILE A 138 -3.35 15.56 -17.24
C ILE A 138 -4.54 14.74 -17.78
N PRO A 139 -4.43 13.99 -18.89
CA PRO A 139 -5.48 13.06 -19.31
C PRO A 139 -5.84 12.04 -18.21
N ALA A 140 -4.85 11.46 -17.54
CA ALA A 140 -5.07 10.53 -16.44
C ALA A 140 -5.78 11.22 -15.25
N VAL A 141 -5.38 12.44 -14.87
CA VAL A 141 -6.04 13.24 -13.83
C VAL A 141 -7.53 13.43 -14.14
N ILE A 142 -7.85 13.84 -15.37
CA ILE A 142 -9.23 14.05 -15.82
C ILE A 142 -10.02 12.73 -15.77
N ARG A 143 -9.42 11.64 -16.26
CA ARG A 143 -10.00 10.29 -16.25
C ARG A 143 -10.37 9.82 -14.84
N HIS A 144 -9.56 10.11 -13.82
CA HIS A 144 -9.86 9.76 -12.43
C HIS A 144 -11.13 10.44 -11.91
N PHE A 145 -11.29 11.75 -12.10
CA PHE A 145 -12.49 12.44 -11.65
C PHE A 145 -13.75 11.99 -12.39
N TYR A 146 -13.66 11.70 -13.69
CA TYR A 146 -14.79 11.11 -14.42
C TYR A 146 -15.17 9.72 -13.90
N HIS A 147 -14.17 8.86 -13.66
CA HIS A 147 -14.40 7.51 -13.17
C HIS A 147 -15.08 7.52 -11.79
N TYR A 148 -14.55 8.29 -10.85
CA TYR A 148 -15.09 8.36 -9.49
C TYR A 148 -16.38 9.16 -9.36
N ALA A 149 -16.72 10.02 -10.33
CA ALA A 149 -18.08 10.56 -10.43
C ALA A 149 -19.11 9.43 -10.61
N GLY A 150 -18.78 8.41 -11.41
CA GLY A 150 -19.59 7.20 -11.54
C GLY A 150 -19.71 6.42 -10.23
N TRP A 151 -18.59 6.17 -9.54
CA TRP A 151 -18.61 5.51 -8.23
C TRP A 151 -19.41 6.29 -7.18
N ALA A 152 -19.34 7.62 -7.18
CA ALA A 152 -20.14 8.45 -6.28
C ALA A 152 -21.65 8.26 -6.50
N GLN A 153 -22.07 8.07 -7.76
CA GLN A 153 -23.46 7.87 -8.16
C GLN A 153 -24.03 6.52 -7.70
N ILE A 154 -23.22 5.46 -7.73
CA ILE A 154 -23.65 4.08 -7.38
C ILE A 154 -23.15 3.63 -5.99
N LYS A 155 -22.52 4.51 -5.22
CA LYS A 155 -21.96 4.21 -3.90
C LYS A 155 -22.97 3.56 -2.97
N ASP A 156 -24.19 4.09 -2.90
CA ASP A 156 -25.18 3.65 -1.90
C ASP A 156 -25.69 2.23 -2.17
N SER A 157 -25.62 1.72 -3.41
CA SER A 157 -25.90 0.32 -3.74
C SER A 157 -24.66 -0.57 -3.58
N GLU A 158 -23.50 -0.11 -4.07
CA GLU A 158 -22.27 -0.92 -4.13
C GLU A 158 -21.53 -1.01 -2.79
N LEU A 159 -21.77 -0.07 -1.88
CA LEU A 159 -21.09 0.06 -0.59
C LEU A 159 -22.10 0.29 0.56
N ALA A 160 -23.30 -0.29 0.48
CA ALA A 160 -24.38 -0.08 1.45
C ALA A 160 -24.00 -0.37 2.92
N LYS A 161 -23.10 -1.34 3.15
CA LYS A 161 -22.60 -1.72 4.49
C LYS A 161 -21.44 -0.85 4.99
N TRP A 162 -21.07 0.18 4.24
CA TRP A 162 -19.88 0.99 4.47
C TRP A 162 -20.22 2.47 4.61
N LYS A 163 -19.50 3.15 5.51
CA LYS A 163 -19.59 4.61 5.73
C LYS A 163 -18.22 5.26 5.53
N PRO A 164 -18.16 6.54 5.09
CA PRO A 164 -16.89 7.26 4.98
C PRO A 164 -16.19 7.38 6.35
N TYR A 165 -14.87 7.51 6.32
CA TYR A 165 -14.08 7.74 7.53
C TYR A 165 -14.32 9.14 8.13
N GLY A 166 -14.33 10.18 7.30
CA GLY A 166 -14.48 11.57 7.73
C GLY A 166 -13.49 12.52 7.06
N VAL A 167 -12.65 13.16 7.87
CA VAL A 167 -11.60 14.07 7.42
C VAL A 167 -10.37 13.26 7.03
N THR A 168 -10.00 13.35 5.75
CA THR A 168 -8.87 12.62 5.15
C THR A 168 -7.74 13.57 4.80
N VAL A 169 -6.53 13.28 5.26
CA VAL A 169 -5.32 14.00 4.87
C VAL A 169 -4.63 13.25 3.74
N ILE A 170 -4.22 13.97 2.69
CA ILE A 170 -3.55 13.41 1.51
C ILE A 170 -2.21 14.13 1.34
N LEU A 171 -1.12 13.37 1.44
CA LEU A 171 0.25 13.83 1.18
C LEU A 171 0.76 13.14 -0.10
N PRO A 172 0.58 13.75 -1.28
CA PRO A 172 1.04 13.19 -2.55
C PRO A 172 2.55 13.31 -2.72
N HIS A 173 3.14 12.38 -3.46
CA HIS A 173 4.57 12.43 -3.82
C HIS A 173 4.82 13.44 -4.95
N TRP A 174 6.00 14.07 -4.96
CA TRP A 174 6.39 15.10 -5.91
C TRP A 174 6.65 14.60 -7.34
N SER A 175 6.74 13.29 -7.56
CA SER A 175 7.03 12.73 -8.90
C SER A 175 5.85 12.84 -9.87
N PHE A 176 4.61 12.77 -9.39
CA PHE A 176 3.40 13.10 -10.15
C PHE A 176 2.44 13.90 -9.27
N PRO A 177 2.77 15.17 -8.97
CA PRO A 177 2.07 15.97 -7.97
C PRO A 177 0.56 15.95 -8.14
N LEU A 178 0.07 16.25 -9.35
CA LEU A 178 -1.36 16.35 -9.60
C LEU A 178 -2.03 14.98 -9.78
N LEU A 179 -1.38 13.99 -10.40
CA LEU A 179 -1.96 12.66 -10.62
C LEU A 179 -2.11 11.87 -9.31
N HIS A 180 -1.10 11.88 -8.45
CA HIS A 180 -1.18 11.27 -7.13
C HIS A 180 -2.26 11.95 -6.27
N LEU A 181 -2.35 13.28 -6.33
CA LEU A 181 -3.42 14.02 -5.68
C LEU A 181 -4.80 13.60 -6.22
N ALA A 182 -5.00 13.67 -7.54
CA ALA A 182 -6.29 13.45 -8.18
C ALA A 182 -6.85 12.05 -7.91
N SER A 183 -6.01 11.02 -8.03
CA SER A 183 -6.42 9.63 -7.82
C SER A 183 -6.93 9.35 -6.41
N ARG A 184 -6.40 10.06 -5.41
CA ARG A 184 -6.76 9.93 -3.99
C ARG A 184 -7.92 10.83 -3.60
N VAL A 185 -7.88 12.09 -4.04
CA VAL A 185 -8.94 13.07 -3.79
C VAL A 185 -10.25 12.63 -4.43
N ALA A 186 -10.23 12.14 -5.66
CA ALA A 186 -11.44 11.71 -6.35
C ALA A 186 -12.14 10.55 -5.63
N ALA A 187 -11.39 9.54 -5.18
CA ALA A 187 -11.92 8.40 -4.40
C ALA A 187 -12.46 8.83 -3.02
N ALA A 188 -11.72 9.69 -2.31
CA ALA A 188 -12.12 10.22 -1.00
C ALA A 188 -13.42 11.04 -1.10
N LEU A 189 -13.49 11.94 -2.08
CA LEU A 189 -14.67 12.76 -2.31
C LEU A 189 -15.86 11.89 -2.73
N ALA A 190 -15.68 10.89 -3.60
CA ALA A 190 -16.76 10.02 -4.07
C ALA A 190 -17.45 9.23 -2.94
N THR A 191 -16.67 8.75 -1.97
CA THR A 191 -17.15 8.00 -0.80
C THR A 191 -17.80 8.89 0.26
N GLY A 192 -17.61 10.21 0.17
CA GLY A 192 -18.22 11.21 1.05
C GLY A 192 -17.27 11.75 2.14
N ASN A 193 -15.96 11.57 1.99
CA ASN A 193 -14.97 12.17 2.87
C ASN A 193 -14.68 13.63 2.47
N THR A 194 -14.24 14.44 3.42
CA THR A 194 -13.60 15.74 3.14
C THR A 194 -12.09 15.58 3.14
N VAL A 195 -11.39 16.44 2.41
CA VAL A 195 -9.95 16.29 2.17
C VAL A 195 -9.15 17.52 2.57
N ILE A 196 -8.01 17.28 3.21
CA ILE A 196 -6.95 18.26 3.43
C ILE A 196 -5.72 17.77 2.67
N ILE A 197 -5.24 18.59 1.74
CA ILE A 197 -4.12 18.27 0.87
C ILE A 197 -2.90 19.03 1.40
N LEU A 198 -1.82 18.29 1.66
CA LEU A 198 -0.51 18.85 1.95
C LEU A 198 0.45 18.42 0.83
N PRO A 199 0.63 19.23 -0.23
CA PRO A 199 1.49 18.88 -1.35
C PRO A 199 2.96 18.92 -0.90
N SER A 200 3.83 18.29 -1.69
CA SER A 200 5.28 18.41 -1.48
C SER A 200 5.73 19.86 -1.64
N SER A 201 6.67 20.29 -0.79
CA SER A 201 7.32 21.60 -0.92
C SER A 201 8.14 21.74 -2.20
N LEU A 202 8.50 20.63 -2.86
CA LEU A 202 9.24 20.66 -4.13
C LEU A 202 8.37 21.01 -5.33
N ALA A 203 7.08 20.70 -5.30
CA ALA A 203 6.16 20.94 -6.41
C ALA A 203 4.72 21.22 -5.93
N PRO A 204 4.46 22.38 -5.28
CA PRO A 204 3.16 22.70 -4.70
C PRO A 204 2.15 23.32 -5.68
N LEU A 205 2.58 23.84 -6.84
CA LEU A 205 1.77 24.77 -7.64
C LEU A 205 0.53 24.13 -8.25
N SER A 206 0.61 22.87 -8.68
CA SER A 206 -0.55 22.20 -9.28
C SER A 206 -1.65 21.86 -8.27
N ALA A 207 -1.31 21.62 -7.00
CA ALA A 207 -2.28 21.48 -5.93
C ALA A 207 -3.01 22.80 -5.63
N LEU A 208 -2.30 23.93 -5.70
CA LEU A 208 -2.87 25.27 -5.54
C LEU A 208 -3.78 25.64 -6.72
N LEU A 209 -3.38 25.29 -7.94
CA LEU A 209 -4.23 25.43 -9.12
C LEU A 209 -5.48 24.52 -9.05
N PHE A 210 -5.35 23.32 -8.48
CA PHE A 210 -6.51 22.46 -8.21
C PHE A 210 -7.49 23.10 -7.21
N ALA A 211 -6.99 23.83 -6.21
CA ALA A 211 -7.82 24.59 -5.27
C ALA A 211 -8.62 25.71 -5.96
N ASP A 212 -8.00 26.44 -6.88
CA ASP A 212 -8.69 27.43 -7.74
C ASP A 212 -9.80 26.78 -8.58
N ILE A 213 -9.56 25.58 -9.12
CA ILE A 213 -10.55 24.82 -9.87
C ILE A 213 -11.72 24.40 -8.97
N CYS A 214 -11.45 23.93 -7.75
CA CYS A 214 -12.50 23.60 -6.77
C CYS A 214 -13.37 24.82 -6.44
N SER A 215 -12.75 26.00 -6.32
CA SER A 215 -13.44 27.27 -6.13
C SER A 215 -14.36 27.62 -7.31
N GLN A 216 -13.87 27.47 -8.56
CA GLN A 216 -14.64 27.73 -9.78
C GLN A 216 -15.84 26.80 -9.95
N VAL A 217 -15.70 25.54 -9.54
CA VAL A 217 -16.80 24.56 -9.56
C VAL A 217 -17.87 24.90 -8.53
N GLY A 218 -17.55 25.71 -7.51
CA GLY A 218 -18.46 26.03 -6.42
C GLY A 218 -18.65 24.85 -5.47
N LEU A 219 -17.57 24.09 -5.22
CA LEU A 219 -17.58 23.01 -4.24
C LEU A 219 -17.98 23.56 -2.85
N PRO A 220 -18.77 22.83 -2.03
CA PRO A 220 -19.13 23.31 -0.70
C PRO A 220 -17.88 23.65 0.12
N LYS A 221 -17.93 24.78 0.83
CA LYS A 221 -16.80 25.29 1.59
C LYS A 221 -16.32 24.26 2.61
N GLY A 222 -15.01 24.07 2.71
CA GLY A 222 -14.37 23.11 3.62
C GLY A 222 -14.32 21.66 3.12
N VAL A 223 -14.95 21.32 1.99
CA VAL A 223 -14.87 19.95 1.44
C VAL A 223 -13.45 19.61 0.95
N VAL A 224 -12.77 20.60 0.38
CA VAL A 224 -11.35 20.54 -0.02
C VAL A 224 -10.64 21.70 0.65
N ASN A 225 -9.54 21.41 1.34
CA ASN A 225 -8.59 22.39 1.85
C ASN A 225 -7.18 22.04 1.35
N VAL A 226 -6.37 23.05 1.05
CA VAL A 226 -4.97 22.89 0.66
C VAL A 226 -4.11 23.73 1.58
N VAL A 227 -3.21 23.07 2.30
CA VAL A 227 -2.25 23.70 3.22
C VAL A 227 -0.84 23.39 2.75
N THR A 228 0.08 24.35 2.87
CA THR A 228 1.48 24.20 2.47
C THR A 228 2.37 24.25 3.69
N ALA A 229 3.30 23.30 3.84
CA ALA A 229 4.27 23.28 4.92
C ALA A 229 5.53 22.54 4.48
N SER A 230 6.68 22.89 5.08
CA SER A 230 7.96 22.26 4.78
C SER A 230 8.11 20.90 5.47
N LYS A 231 7.69 20.79 6.74
CA LYS A 231 7.79 19.58 7.57
C LYS A 231 6.72 19.56 8.67
N ASP A 232 5.46 19.31 8.34
CA ASP A 232 4.42 19.35 9.37
C ASP A 232 4.00 17.98 9.91
N VAL A 233 4.35 17.76 11.18
CA VAL A 233 3.98 16.60 11.99
C VAL A 233 2.61 16.79 12.65
N SER A 234 2.17 18.04 12.85
CA SER A 234 0.99 18.34 13.65
C SER A 234 -0.31 17.98 12.94
N LEU A 235 -0.42 18.17 11.62
CA LEU A 235 -1.57 17.68 10.85
C LEU A 235 -1.74 16.15 10.93
N LEU A 236 -0.64 15.39 10.91
CA LEU A 236 -0.67 13.92 10.98
C LEU A 236 -1.12 13.40 12.36
N SER A 237 -0.73 14.12 13.43
CA SER A 237 -1.09 13.76 14.80
C SER A 237 -2.44 14.33 15.24
N HIS A 238 -3.01 15.30 14.50
CA HIS A 238 -4.23 16.01 14.87
C HIS A 238 -5.40 15.06 15.23
N PRO A 239 -6.10 15.26 16.36
CA PRO A 239 -7.10 14.31 16.86
C PRO A 239 -8.34 14.22 15.96
N ASN A 240 -8.70 15.30 15.26
CA ASN A 240 -9.87 15.34 14.38
C ASN A 240 -9.57 14.97 12.92
N VAL A 241 -8.45 14.30 12.63
CA VAL A 241 -8.20 13.63 11.33
C VAL A 241 -8.53 12.15 11.49
N ASP A 242 -9.25 11.56 10.52
CA ASP A 242 -9.70 10.15 10.59
C ASP A 242 -8.89 9.22 9.68
N LYS A 243 -8.34 9.76 8.59
CA LYS A 243 -7.55 9.00 7.63
C LYS A 243 -6.35 9.80 7.15
N VAL A 244 -5.24 9.10 6.93
CA VAL A 244 -4.04 9.63 6.27
C VAL A 244 -3.70 8.75 5.07
N PHE A 245 -3.42 9.39 3.94
CA PHE A 245 -2.69 8.81 2.82
C PHE A 245 -1.34 9.50 2.70
N PHE A 246 -0.27 8.72 2.57
CA PHE A 246 1.08 9.22 2.36
C PHE A 246 1.78 8.48 1.22
N ALA A 247 2.42 9.23 0.33
CA ALA A 247 3.32 8.71 -0.69
C ALA A 247 4.71 9.34 -0.55
N GLY A 248 5.75 8.50 -0.52
CA GLY A 248 7.13 8.96 -0.30
C GLY A 248 8.12 7.84 -0.01
N SER A 249 9.24 8.20 0.62
CA SER A 249 10.29 7.22 0.92
C SER A 249 9.85 6.19 1.96
N ILE A 250 10.51 5.03 2.00
CA ILE A 250 10.27 4.04 3.06
C ILE A 250 10.48 4.68 4.43
N GLU A 251 11.57 5.39 4.65
CA GLU A 251 11.94 5.99 5.94
C GLU A 251 10.89 6.98 6.44
N GLU A 252 10.37 7.83 5.57
CA GLU A 252 9.28 8.76 5.88
C GLU A 252 7.98 8.00 6.16
N GLY A 253 7.66 6.96 5.39
CA GLY A 253 6.52 6.08 5.64
C GLY A 253 6.59 5.42 7.03
N GLN A 254 7.77 4.98 7.45
CA GLN A 254 7.99 4.45 8.80
C GLN A 254 7.75 5.53 9.87
N ARG A 255 8.21 6.77 9.62
CA ARG A 255 7.96 7.90 10.51
C ARG A 255 6.46 8.21 10.61
N VAL A 256 5.74 8.27 9.49
CA VAL A 256 4.28 8.49 9.45
C VAL A 256 3.55 7.39 10.21
N ARG A 257 3.92 6.12 10.02
CA ARG A 257 3.31 4.99 10.75
C ARG A 257 3.51 5.12 12.27
N LYS A 258 4.70 5.53 12.72
CA LYS A 258 5.00 5.78 14.14
C LYS A 258 4.22 6.96 14.70
N LEU A 259 4.11 8.06 13.95
CA LEU A 259 3.38 9.27 14.37
C LEU A 259 1.87 9.05 14.48
N THR A 260 1.31 8.19 13.63
CA THR A 260 -0.13 7.88 13.60
C THR A 260 -0.51 6.72 14.53
N ALA A 261 0.45 6.00 15.11
CA ALA A 261 0.21 4.87 15.99
C ALA A 261 -0.57 5.28 17.26
N GLY A 262 -1.63 4.55 17.58
CA GLY A 262 -2.47 4.83 18.74
C GLY A 262 -3.52 5.93 18.53
N THR A 263 -3.68 6.46 17.30
CA THR A 263 -4.53 7.65 17.08
C THR A 263 -5.92 7.33 16.52
N GLY A 264 -6.22 6.07 16.23
CA GLY A 264 -7.50 5.69 15.62
C GLY A 264 -7.61 6.02 14.13
N LYS A 265 -6.51 6.43 13.49
CA LYS A 265 -6.49 6.85 12.09
C LYS A 265 -6.30 5.67 11.16
N SER A 266 -7.10 5.59 10.10
CA SER A 266 -6.80 4.73 8.96
C SER A 266 -5.57 5.28 8.21
N LEU A 267 -4.67 4.39 7.79
CA LEU A 267 -3.45 4.77 7.08
C LEU A 267 -3.34 3.97 5.78
N SER A 268 -2.95 4.64 4.70
CA SER A 268 -2.53 4.01 3.45
C SER A 268 -1.16 4.58 3.08
N LEU A 269 -0.23 3.70 2.69
CA LEU A 269 1.16 4.06 2.38
C LEU A 269 1.50 3.60 0.97
N GLU A 270 1.94 4.51 0.13
CA GLU A 270 2.51 4.21 -1.19
C GLU A 270 3.97 4.61 -1.20
N LEU A 271 4.84 3.64 -0.94
CA LEU A 271 6.25 3.90 -0.71
C LEU A 271 7.09 3.54 -1.93
N SER A 272 8.36 3.90 -1.87
CA SER A 272 9.37 3.64 -2.89
C SER A 272 9.28 2.26 -3.55
N GLY A 273 9.69 2.19 -4.82
CA GLY A 273 9.77 0.96 -5.56
C GLY A 273 10.92 0.93 -6.55
N ARG A 274 11.42 -0.29 -6.83
CA ARG A 274 12.36 -0.58 -7.92
C ARG A 274 11.82 -1.69 -8.79
N CYS A 275 11.15 -1.31 -9.86
CA CYS A 275 10.39 -2.23 -10.69
C CYS A 275 11.32 -3.08 -11.55
N PRO A 276 11.20 -4.42 -11.51
CA PRO A 276 11.93 -5.29 -12.41
C PRO A 276 11.29 -5.27 -13.81
N VAL A 277 12.14 -5.26 -14.83
CA VAL A 277 11.77 -5.41 -16.24
C VAL A 277 12.41 -6.70 -16.73
N LEU A 278 11.62 -7.74 -16.99
CA LEU A 278 12.10 -9.04 -17.44
C LEU A 278 11.98 -9.13 -18.96
N VAL A 279 13.08 -9.47 -19.63
CA VAL A 279 13.14 -9.73 -21.07
C VAL A 279 13.53 -11.18 -21.31
N PHE A 280 12.60 -11.95 -21.85
CA PHE A 280 12.82 -13.35 -22.22
C PHE A 280 13.32 -13.47 -23.66
N GLU A 281 13.86 -14.63 -24.02
CA GLU A 281 14.44 -14.87 -25.33
C GLU A 281 13.43 -14.83 -26.49
N GLU A 282 12.16 -15.10 -26.19
CA GLU A 282 11.04 -15.08 -27.13
C GLU A 282 10.38 -13.69 -27.24
N ALA A 283 10.96 -12.66 -26.61
CA ALA A 283 10.43 -11.30 -26.71
C ALA A 283 10.65 -10.70 -28.11
N ASP A 284 9.71 -9.86 -28.54
CA ASP A 284 10.02 -8.86 -29.56
C ASP A 284 11.04 -7.87 -28.99
N ILE A 285 12.31 -8.06 -29.37
CA ILE A 285 13.43 -7.31 -28.84
C ILE A 285 13.34 -5.82 -29.19
N ASP A 286 12.81 -5.47 -30.36
CA ASP A 286 12.72 -4.05 -30.76
C ASP A 286 11.65 -3.32 -29.95
N SER A 287 10.47 -3.93 -29.80
CA SER A 287 9.41 -3.41 -28.92
C SER A 287 9.86 -3.38 -27.45
N ALA A 288 10.55 -4.41 -26.99
CA ALA A 288 11.09 -4.46 -25.63
C ALA A 288 12.12 -3.33 -25.38
N VAL A 289 12.98 -3.03 -26.35
CA VAL A 289 13.95 -1.92 -26.24
C VAL A 289 13.23 -0.57 -26.09
N GLU A 290 12.22 -0.26 -26.91
CA GLU A 290 11.43 0.97 -26.75
C GLU A 290 10.71 1.01 -25.39
N GLY A 291 10.11 -0.11 -24.98
CA GLY A 291 9.41 -0.19 -23.70
C GLY A 291 10.35 -0.10 -22.48
N ILE A 292 11.58 -0.60 -22.56
CA ILE A 292 12.61 -0.42 -21.52
C ILE A 292 13.01 1.05 -21.41
N ILE A 293 13.16 1.74 -22.55
CA ILE A 293 13.47 3.17 -22.57
C ILE A 293 12.36 3.96 -21.87
N GLU A 294 11.10 3.68 -22.23
CA GLU A 294 9.95 4.28 -21.54
C GLU A 294 9.91 3.90 -20.05
N ALA A 295 10.18 2.64 -19.71
CA ALA A 295 10.17 2.18 -18.32
C ALA A 295 11.20 2.90 -17.44
N ALA A 296 12.43 3.07 -17.93
CA ALA A 296 13.55 3.58 -17.15
C ALA A 296 13.65 5.12 -17.17
N PHE A 297 13.25 5.75 -18.28
CA PHE A 297 13.59 7.14 -18.56
C PHE A 297 12.37 8.08 -18.63
N PHE A 298 11.13 7.55 -18.67
CA PHE A 298 9.92 8.34 -18.50
C PHE A 298 9.93 9.11 -17.18
N ASN A 299 9.51 10.37 -17.19
CA ASN A 299 9.57 11.30 -16.07
C ASN A 299 10.97 11.37 -15.44
N ASN A 300 12.02 11.37 -16.28
CA ASN A 300 13.42 11.35 -15.85
C ASN A 300 13.76 10.19 -14.88
N GLY A 301 13.03 9.07 -14.92
CA GLY A 301 13.20 7.96 -13.97
C GLY A 301 12.86 8.31 -12.51
N LEU A 302 12.10 9.39 -12.29
CA LEU A 302 11.70 9.88 -10.97
C LEU A 302 10.41 9.23 -10.46
N SER A 303 9.86 8.24 -11.18
CA SER A 303 8.66 7.49 -10.78
C SER A 303 8.98 6.32 -9.86
N ASN A 304 8.11 6.05 -8.88
CA ASN A 304 8.14 4.80 -8.09
C ASN A 304 7.90 3.55 -8.98
N HIS A 305 7.28 3.75 -10.14
CA HIS A 305 7.00 2.72 -11.12
C HIS A 305 8.14 2.51 -12.12
N SER A 306 9.21 3.31 -12.06
CA SER A 306 10.30 3.23 -13.05
C SER A 306 10.95 1.84 -13.07
N GLY A 307 11.12 1.30 -14.27
CA GLY A 307 11.79 0.03 -14.54
C GLY A 307 13.29 0.15 -14.42
N THR A 308 13.81 0.26 -13.21
CA THR A 308 15.25 0.49 -12.95
C THR A 308 16.08 -0.78 -12.82
N ARG A 309 15.45 -1.96 -12.74
CA ARG A 309 16.11 -3.28 -12.66
C ARG A 309 15.81 -4.09 -13.91
N LEU A 310 16.69 -4.05 -14.88
CA LEU A 310 16.56 -4.79 -16.13
C LEU A 310 17.16 -6.20 -15.97
N LEU A 311 16.32 -7.21 -16.16
CA LEU A 311 16.64 -8.63 -16.10
C LEU A 311 16.50 -9.19 -17.51
N ILE A 312 17.59 -9.66 -18.12
CA ILE A 312 17.56 -10.14 -19.51
C ILE A 312 18.03 -11.60 -19.56
N GLN A 313 17.33 -12.44 -20.32
CA GLN A 313 17.76 -13.82 -20.52
C GLN A 313 19.08 -13.88 -21.29
N GLU A 314 20.02 -14.70 -20.82
CA GLU A 314 21.42 -14.76 -21.32
C GLU A 314 21.51 -14.87 -22.86
N THR A 315 20.58 -15.57 -23.50
CA THR A 315 20.55 -15.82 -24.95
C THR A 315 20.34 -14.55 -25.78
N VAL A 316 19.68 -13.52 -25.24
CA VAL A 316 19.41 -12.24 -25.93
C VAL A 316 20.11 -11.04 -25.28
N TYR A 317 20.90 -11.26 -24.23
CA TYR A 317 21.53 -10.22 -23.42
C TYR A 317 22.35 -9.22 -24.26
N SER A 318 23.33 -9.70 -25.04
CA SER A 318 24.20 -8.83 -25.83
C SER A 318 23.41 -8.01 -26.86
N GLN A 319 22.44 -8.63 -27.52
CA GLN A 319 21.59 -7.97 -28.52
C GLN A 319 20.76 -6.83 -27.90
N VAL A 320 20.14 -7.09 -26.74
CA VAL A 320 19.34 -6.08 -26.02
C VAL A 320 20.23 -4.92 -25.58
N ILE A 321 21.39 -5.18 -24.99
CA ILE A 321 22.32 -4.12 -24.54
C ILE A 321 22.79 -3.25 -25.71
N GLU A 322 23.16 -3.85 -26.85
CA GLU A 322 23.58 -3.08 -28.03
C GLU A 322 22.46 -2.20 -28.59
N LYS A 323 21.27 -2.76 -28.77
CA LYS A 323 20.10 -1.99 -29.24
C LYS A 323 19.70 -0.90 -28.26
N LEU A 324 19.76 -1.17 -26.95
CA LEU A 324 19.52 -0.15 -25.92
C LEU A 324 20.50 1.00 -26.02
N LYS A 325 21.80 0.75 -26.15
CA LYS A 325 22.80 1.82 -26.32
C LYS A 325 22.49 2.69 -27.55
N ILE A 326 22.19 2.05 -28.68
CA ILE A 326 21.81 2.75 -29.91
C ILE A 326 20.56 3.61 -29.69
N ARG A 327 19.54 3.07 -29.04
CA ARG A 327 18.29 3.80 -28.80
C ARG A 327 18.44 4.92 -27.78
N MET A 328 19.21 4.69 -26.72
CA MET A 328 19.57 5.70 -25.72
C MET A 328 20.34 6.86 -26.34
N SER A 329 21.24 6.61 -27.30
CA SER A 329 22.00 7.68 -27.99
C SER A 329 21.13 8.70 -28.72
N LYS A 330 19.85 8.35 -28.98
CA LYS A 330 18.86 9.22 -29.63
C LYS A 330 18.01 10.00 -28.63
N LEU A 331 18.14 9.74 -27.33
CA LEU A 331 17.43 10.49 -26.30
C LEU A 331 17.96 11.92 -26.23
N THR A 332 17.03 12.86 -26.16
CA THR A 332 17.34 14.29 -26.08
C THR A 332 17.02 14.82 -24.69
N VAL A 333 18.00 15.45 -24.05
CA VAL A 333 17.84 16.06 -22.72
C VAL A 333 17.95 17.57 -22.86
N GLY A 334 16.97 18.30 -22.37
CA GLY A 334 16.95 19.75 -22.50
C GLY A 334 15.76 20.40 -21.83
N LYS A 335 15.39 21.60 -22.29
CA LYS A 335 14.32 22.40 -21.68
C LYS A 335 12.96 21.71 -21.78
N ASN A 336 12.18 21.82 -20.71
CA ASN A 336 10.89 21.15 -20.50
C ASN A 336 9.82 21.49 -21.54
N PHE A 337 9.86 22.71 -22.07
CA PHE A 337 8.85 23.23 -23.00
C PHE A 337 9.18 22.95 -24.46
N GLU A 338 10.36 22.43 -24.76
CA GLU A 338 10.73 22.01 -26.10
C GLU A 338 10.17 20.61 -26.36
N LYS A 339 9.20 20.53 -27.27
CA LYS A 339 8.46 19.29 -27.57
C LYS A 339 9.33 18.13 -28.05
N ASN A 340 10.51 18.44 -28.56
CA ASN A 340 11.44 17.46 -29.09
C ASN A 340 12.29 16.82 -28.00
N ASN A 341 12.39 17.43 -26.81
CA ASN A 341 13.16 16.88 -25.71
C ASN A 341 12.41 15.70 -25.09
N ASP A 342 13.14 14.61 -24.86
CA ASP A 342 12.63 13.44 -24.17
C ASP A 342 12.67 13.59 -22.66
N GLN A 343 13.65 14.34 -22.16
CA GLN A 343 13.92 14.50 -20.75
C GLN A 343 14.19 15.96 -20.37
N GLY A 344 13.75 16.29 -19.16
CA GLY A 344 13.97 17.58 -18.52
C GLY A 344 15.05 17.53 -17.44
N PRO A 345 15.18 18.57 -16.61
CA PRO A 345 15.99 18.55 -15.41
C PRO A 345 15.34 17.66 -14.34
N LEU A 346 16.16 17.14 -13.44
CA LEU A 346 15.70 16.56 -12.19
C LEU A 346 15.07 17.65 -11.30
N ILE A 347 14.17 17.23 -10.40
CA ILE A 347 13.42 18.13 -9.53
C ILE A 347 14.30 19.01 -8.63
N SER A 348 15.46 18.50 -8.20
CA SER A 348 16.37 19.23 -7.30
C SER A 348 17.82 18.79 -7.43
N SER A 349 18.73 19.65 -6.98
CA SER A 349 20.17 19.39 -6.95
C SER A 349 20.55 18.27 -5.99
N GLU A 350 19.79 18.08 -4.91
CA GLU A 350 19.99 16.99 -3.96
C GLU A 350 19.78 15.62 -4.62
N VAL A 351 18.77 15.49 -5.49
CA VAL A 351 18.53 14.26 -6.26
C VAL A 351 19.68 14.01 -7.24
N ALA A 352 20.14 15.04 -7.94
CA ALA A 352 21.29 14.96 -8.85
C ALA A 352 22.57 14.49 -8.13
N LEU A 353 22.87 15.09 -6.96
CA LEU A 353 24.05 14.74 -6.16
C LEU A 353 24.03 13.27 -5.72
N LYS A 354 22.88 12.74 -5.29
CA LYS A 354 22.73 11.32 -4.91
C LYS A 354 23.10 10.38 -6.07
N LEU A 355 22.65 10.69 -7.28
CA LEU A 355 22.98 9.88 -8.47
C LEU A 355 24.46 9.96 -8.82
N ILE A 356 25.06 11.15 -8.76
CA ILE A 356 26.49 11.34 -9.01
C ILE A 356 27.32 10.52 -8.01
N THR A 357 26.98 10.57 -6.72
CA THR A 357 27.66 9.78 -5.68
C THR A 357 27.51 8.28 -5.95
N LEU A 358 26.30 7.83 -6.31
CA LEU A 358 26.05 6.42 -6.62
C LEU A 358 26.88 5.92 -7.82
N LEU A 359 27.05 6.74 -8.87
CA LEU A 359 27.89 6.41 -10.03
C LEU A 359 29.40 6.39 -9.71
N GLN A 360 29.83 7.12 -8.68
CA GLN A 360 31.23 7.14 -8.26
C GLN A 360 31.59 5.93 -7.38
N SER A 361 30.60 5.25 -6.79
CA SER A 361 30.79 4.04 -6.00
C SER A 361 31.24 2.85 -6.88
N PRO A 362 32.09 1.94 -6.37
CA PRO A 362 32.56 0.78 -7.11
C PRO A 362 31.41 -0.22 -7.35
N HIS A 363 30.78 -0.16 -8.52
CA HIS A 363 29.63 -0.99 -8.88
C HIS A 363 29.98 -2.27 -9.66
N GLY A 364 31.24 -2.46 -10.06
CA GLY A 364 31.73 -3.68 -10.73
C GLY A 364 31.24 -3.91 -12.18
N GLY A 365 30.22 -3.18 -12.63
CA GLY A 365 29.74 -3.18 -14.02
C GLY A 365 30.37 -2.11 -14.92
N GLN A 366 29.92 -2.07 -16.17
CA GLN A 366 30.26 -1.07 -17.17
C GLN A 366 29.18 0.02 -17.24
N VAL A 367 29.57 1.26 -17.53
CA VAL A 367 28.66 2.41 -17.61
C VAL A 367 28.58 2.93 -19.04
N TYR A 368 27.36 3.19 -19.50
CA TYR A 368 27.07 3.92 -20.74
C TYR A 368 26.21 5.14 -20.41
N GLN A 369 26.62 6.32 -20.85
CA GLN A 369 25.88 7.58 -20.68
C GLN A 369 25.64 8.24 -22.03
N VAL A 370 24.48 8.87 -22.17
CA VAL A 370 24.16 9.69 -23.34
C VAL A 370 25.01 10.97 -23.32
N GLU A 371 25.62 11.31 -24.47
CA GLU A 371 26.44 12.50 -24.64
C GLU A 371 25.59 13.75 -24.96
N GLY A 372 26.19 14.95 -24.90
CA GLY A 372 25.52 16.19 -25.29
C GLY A 372 24.50 16.74 -24.28
N VAL A 373 24.45 16.18 -23.07
CA VAL A 373 23.57 16.63 -21.99
C VAL A 373 24.12 17.93 -21.37
N PRO A 374 23.28 18.95 -21.10
CA PRO A 374 23.75 20.20 -20.51
C PRO A 374 24.46 19.99 -19.16
N ASN A 375 25.72 20.42 -19.05
CA ASN A 375 26.53 20.37 -17.82
C ASN A 375 26.18 21.49 -16.81
N GLN A 376 24.95 21.97 -16.80
CA GLN A 376 24.48 23.04 -15.92
C GLN A 376 23.24 22.55 -15.16
N ASN A 377 22.98 23.07 -13.97
CA ASN A 377 21.73 22.85 -13.23
C ASN A 377 21.45 21.36 -12.92
N ASN A 378 20.18 20.99 -12.80
CA ASN A 378 19.73 19.66 -12.39
C ASN A 378 19.60 18.67 -13.58
N TYR A 379 20.24 18.91 -14.73
CA TYR A 379 20.21 17.95 -15.84
C TYR A 379 21.14 16.77 -15.57
N PHE A 380 20.69 15.55 -15.88
CA PHE A 380 21.45 14.33 -15.66
C PHE A 380 21.33 13.40 -16.87
N PRO A 381 22.43 12.80 -17.35
CA PRO A 381 22.39 11.98 -18.54
C PRO A 381 21.70 10.63 -18.29
N PRO A 382 20.79 10.18 -19.19
CA PRO A 382 20.31 8.80 -19.18
C PRO A 382 21.49 7.84 -19.11
N THR A 383 21.50 7.00 -18.09
CA THR A 383 22.65 6.14 -17.75
C THR A 383 22.23 4.68 -17.68
N LEU A 384 23.00 3.81 -18.33
CA LEU A 384 22.88 2.36 -18.27
C LEU A 384 24.12 1.79 -17.59
N ILE A 385 23.94 1.04 -16.51
CA ILE A 385 24.98 0.21 -15.89
C ILE A 385 24.66 -1.25 -16.20
N TYR A 386 25.59 -1.97 -16.82
CA TYR A 386 25.41 -3.36 -17.21
C TYR A 386 26.60 -4.23 -16.75
N ASP A 387 26.43 -5.54 -16.78
CA ASP A 387 27.38 -6.53 -16.24
C ASP A 387 27.60 -6.37 -14.72
N VAL A 388 26.55 -6.01 -13.99
CA VAL A 388 26.56 -5.81 -12.55
C VAL A 388 26.22 -7.11 -11.81
N GLN A 389 26.79 -7.32 -10.63
CA GLN A 389 26.38 -8.41 -9.74
C GLN A 389 25.15 -8.02 -8.91
N THR A 390 24.26 -8.98 -8.63
CA THR A 390 23.02 -8.73 -7.89
C THR A 390 23.23 -8.30 -6.43
N SER A 391 24.44 -8.41 -5.90
CA SER A 391 24.83 -7.91 -4.57
C SER A 391 25.38 -6.47 -4.59
N SER A 392 25.51 -5.85 -5.75
CA SER A 392 26.04 -4.48 -5.88
C SER A 392 25.06 -3.45 -5.31
N GLU A 393 25.59 -2.39 -4.70
CA GLU A 393 24.80 -1.25 -4.17
C GLU A 393 23.85 -0.67 -5.22
N VAL A 394 24.33 -0.41 -6.45
CA VAL A 394 23.47 0.10 -7.55
C VAL A 394 22.29 -0.82 -7.91
N TYR A 395 22.35 -2.11 -7.58
CA TYR A 395 21.27 -3.06 -7.81
C TYR A 395 20.28 -3.12 -6.63
N VAL A 396 20.77 -2.93 -5.40
CA VAL A 396 19.99 -3.09 -4.16
C VAL A 396 19.40 -1.76 -3.67
N ASP A 397 20.19 -0.69 -3.69
CA ASP A 397 19.88 0.59 -3.05
C ASP A 397 18.84 1.39 -3.84
N GLU A 398 18.18 2.31 -3.13
CA GLU A 398 17.17 3.20 -3.67
C GLU A 398 17.80 4.42 -4.34
N PHE A 399 17.30 4.76 -5.53
CA PHE A 399 17.60 6.02 -6.19
C PHE A 399 16.41 6.48 -7.03
N TYR A 400 16.38 7.78 -7.32
CA TYR A 400 15.43 8.39 -8.26
C TYR A 400 16.24 9.10 -9.33
N GLY A 401 15.96 8.80 -10.59
CA GLY A 401 16.67 9.39 -11.71
C GLY A 401 16.78 8.45 -12.91
N PRO A 402 17.31 8.94 -14.04
CA PRO A 402 17.32 8.22 -15.30
C PRO A 402 18.51 7.24 -15.32
N LEU A 403 18.44 6.22 -14.45
CA LEU A 403 19.46 5.20 -14.25
C LEU A 403 18.86 3.79 -14.37
N LEU A 404 19.42 2.99 -15.28
CA LEU A 404 19.00 1.62 -15.56
C LEU A 404 20.12 0.65 -15.22
N VAL A 405 19.81 -0.41 -14.45
CA VAL A 405 20.79 -1.44 -14.07
C VAL A 405 20.41 -2.77 -14.69
N ALA A 406 21.27 -3.33 -15.53
CA ALA A 406 21.05 -4.57 -16.26
C ALA A 406 21.83 -5.75 -15.70
N VAL A 407 21.15 -6.88 -15.53
CA VAL A 407 21.72 -8.17 -15.09
C VAL A 407 21.13 -9.32 -15.93
N ALA A 408 21.91 -10.39 -16.09
CA ALA A 408 21.50 -11.56 -16.85
C ALA A 408 20.80 -12.62 -15.98
N PHE A 409 19.97 -13.47 -16.58
CA PHE A 409 19.43 -14.70 -15.98
C PHE A 409 19.34 -15.84 -17.01
N ARG A 410 19.26 -17.10 -16.58
CA ARG A 410 19.28 -18.26 -17.49
C ARG A 410 17.92 -18.87 -17.75
N THR A 411 17.10 -18.96 -16.71
CA THR A 411 15.83 -19.69 -16.76
C THR A 411 14.66 -18.83 -16.29
N VAL A 412 13.44 -19.14 -16.72
CA VAL A 412 12.22 -18.44 -16.27
C VAL A 412 12.12 -18.41 -14.74
N LYS A 413 12.39 -19.54 -14.09
CA LYS A 413 12.38 -19.66 -12.63
C LYS A 413 13.39 -18.73 -11.96
N GLU A 414 14.59 -18.62 -12.52
CA GLU A 414 15.63 -17.72 -12.02
C GLU A 414 15.26 -16.25 -12.21
N GLY A 415 14.76 -15.87 -13.39
CA GLY A 415 14.31 -14.51 -13.66
C GLY A 415 13.22 -14.05 -12.69
N ILE A 416 12.22 -14.90 -12.42
CA ILE A 416 11.17 -14.65 -11.42
C ILE A 416 11.76 -14.56 -10.00
N ALA A 417 12.72 -15.42 -9.66
CA ALA A 417 13.37 -15.39 -8.34
C ALA A 417 14.15 -14.09 -8.13
N LEU A 418 14.90 -13.63 -9.14
CA LEU A 418 15.64 -12.35 -9.11
C LEU A 418 14.70 -11.15 -9.05
N ALA A 419 13.61 -11.15 -9.82
CA ALA A 419 12.59 -10.10 -9.77
C ALA A 419 12.02 -9.94 -8.35
N ASN A 420 11.75 -11.07 -7.69
CA ASN A 420 11.23 -11.14 -6.33
C ASN A 420 12.28 -10.93 -5.22
N HIS A 421 13.57 -11.01 -5.54
CA HIS A 421 14.68 -10.73 -4.62
C HIS A 421 14.85 -9.22 -4.41
N SER A 422 13.82 -8.64 -3.77
CA SER A 422 13.76 -7.23 -3.43
C SER A 422 12.81 -7.03 -2.25
N ILE A 423 13.10 -6.01 -1.45
CA ILE A 423 12.23 -5.52 -0.38
C ILE A 423 11.02 -4.76 -0.94
N TYR A 424 11.08 -4.34 -2.21
CA TYR A 424 10.04 -3.61 -2.92
C TYR A 424 9.06 -4.55 -3.63
N GLY A 425 7.87 -4.03 -3.96
CA GLY A 425 6.83 -4.79 -4.65
C GLY A 425 5.71 -3.92 -5.19
N ILE A 426 6.03 -2.88 -5.95
CA ILE A 426 5.03 -1.95 -6.51
C ILE A 426 4.56 -2.36 -7.90
N ALA A 427 5.46 -2.45 -8.88
CA ALA A 427 5.13 -2.85 -10.24
C ALA A 427 6.26 -3.66 -10.88
N ALA A 428 5.99 -4.27 -12.04
CA ALA A 428 6.95 -4.99 -12.86
C ALA A 428 6.48 -5.05 -14.32
N SER A 429 7.37 -5.37 -15.26
CA SER A 429 6.97 -5.75 -16.61
C SER A 429 7.66 -7.01 -17.10
N VAL A 430 6.97 -7.74 -17.97
CA VAL A 430 7.42 -8.98 -18.59
C VAL A 430 7.32 -8.85 -20.10
N TRP A 431 8.43 -9.09 -20.79
CA TRP A 431 8.53 -9.03 -22.25
C TRP A 431 8.77 -10.43 -22.81
N THR A 432 7.79 -10.97 -23.53
CA THR A 432 7.82 -12.27 -24.23
C THR A 432 6.63 -12.42 -25.16
N GLU A 433 6.79 -13.04 -26.33
CA GLU A 433 5.67 -13.44 -27.19
C GLU A 433 5.02 -14.78 -26.77
N ASN A 434 5.62 -15.47 -25.79
CA ASN A 434 5.08 -16.72 -25.28
C ASN A 434 4.06 -16.47 -24.17
N ILE A 435 2.79 -16.68 -24.49
CA ILE A 435 1.67 -16.49 -23.57
C ILE A 435 1.80 -17.27 -22.26
N ASN A 436 2.36 -18.48 -22.28
CA ASN A 436 2.51 -19.29 -21.07
C ASN A 436 3.53 -18.66 -20.12
N VAL A 437 4.69 -18.24 -20.65
CA VAL A 437 5.74 -17.57 -19.89
C VAL A 437 5.25 -16.23 -19.36
N ALA A 438 4.55 -15.45 -20.20
CA ALA A 438 3.99 -14.16 -19.80
C ALA A 438 3.05 -14.28 -18.60
N LEU A 439 2.06 -15.18 -18.68
CA LEU A 439 1.05 -15.36 -17.63
C LEU A 439 1.66 -15.98 -16.36
N GLU A 440 2.57 -16.96 -16.50
CA GLU A 440 3.23 -17.58 -15.35
C GLU A 440 4.11 -16.57 -14.60
N ALA A 441 4.93 -15.80 -15.33
CA ALA A 441 5.77 -14.76 -14.75
C ALA A 441 4.93 -13.67 -14.08
N ALA A 442 3.91 -13.13 -14.75
CA ALA A 442 3.05 -12.08 -14.19
C ALA A 442 2.30 -12.55 -12.94
N SER A 443 1.86 -13.80 -12.91
CA SER A 443 1.20 -14.38 -11.74
C SER A 443 2.17 -14.59 -10.56
N CYS A 444 3.44 -14.94 -10.82
CA CYS A 444 4.41 -15.28 -9.77
C CYS A 444 5.26 -14.11 -9.25
N ILE A 445 5.36 -13.00 -9.99
CA ILE A 445 6.07 -11.80 -9.53
C ILE A 445 5.29 -11.13 -8.39
N GLN A 446 5.98 -10.78 -7.31
CA GLN A 446 5.44 -10.13 -6.11
C GLN A 446 5.42 -8.61 -6.30
N ALA A 447 4.43 -8.14 -7.05
CA ALA A 447 4.16 -6.72 -7.31
C ALA A 447 2.65 -6.48 -7.34
N GLY A 448 2.20 -5.25 -7.05
CA GLY A 448 0.78 -4.89 -7.16
C GLY A 448 0.31 -4.62 -8.60
N THR A 449 1.23 -4.40 -9.53
CA THR A 449 0.92 -4.27 -10.95
C THR A 449 1.96 -5.01 -11.80
N VAL A 450 1.52 -5.74 -12.82
CA VAL A 450 2.43 -6.33 -13.82
C VAL A 450 1.93 -6.03 -15.22
N TRP A 451 2.79 -5.49 -16.06
CA TRP A 451 2.51 -5.26 -17.47
C TRP A 451 3.16 -6.34 -18.33
N ILE A 452 2.41 -6.94 -19.25
CA ILE A 452 2.92 -7.87 -20.25
C ILE A 452 3.12 -7.08 -21.54
N ASN A 453 4.33 -7.12 -22.10
CA ASN A 453 4.75 -6.42 -23.34
C ASN A 453 4.43 -4.92 -23.34
N ALA A 454 4.45 -4.30 -22.16
CA ALA A 454 4.28 -2.87 -21.96
C ALA A 454 4.86 -2.46 -20.61
N HIS A 455 4.86 -1.16 -20.32
CA HIS A 455 5.23 -0.61 -19.02
C HIS A 455 4.49 0.70 -18.75
N ASN A 456 4.33 1.10 -17.49
CA ASN A 456 3.74 2.40 -17.08
C ASN A 456 2.30 2.69 -17.59
N LEU A 457 1.53 1.67 -17.97
CA LEU A 457 0.12 1.87 -18.31
C LEU A 457 -0.71 2.18 -17.07
N THR A 458 -1.61 3.16 -17.18
CA THR A 458 -2.47 3.62 -16.08
C THR A 458 -3.89 3.90 -16.56
N ASP A 459 -4.89 3.55 -15.75
CA ASP A 459 -6.29 3.94 -15.93
C ASP A 459 -6.96 4.02 -14.56
N ALA A 460 -7.91 4.93 -14.39
CA ALA A 460 -8.63 5.10 -13.13
C ALA A 460 -9.41 3.85 -12.68
N ALA A 461 -9.78 2.95 -13.59
CA ALA A 461 -10.46 1.70 -13.29
C ALA A 461 -9.51 0.59 -12.81
N ALA A 462 -8.20 0.74 -13.08
CA ALA A 462 -7.20 -0.26 -12.77
C ALA A 462 -6.35 0.13 -11.56
N GLY A 463 -6.47 -0.66 -10.50
CA GLY A 463 -5.79 -0.41 -9.24
C GLY A 463 -4.26 -0.50 -9.35
N VAL A 464 -3.55 0.45 -8.75
CA VAL A 464 -2.09 0.43 -8.53
C VAL A 464 -1.82 0.51 -7.02
N GLY A 465 -0.77 -0.17 -6.54
CA GLY A 465 -0.30 -0.02 -5.17
C GLY A 465 0.77 -1.02 -4.78
N GLY A 466 1.43 -0.78 -3.65
CA GLY A 466 2.54 -1.60 -3.18
C GLY A 466 2.15 -2.89 -2.45
N CYS A 467 3.12 -3.80 -2.37
CA CYS A 467 3.21 -4.82 -1.34
C CYS A 467 4.62 -4.79 -0.71
N LYS A 468 4.89 -5.65 0.28
CA LYS A 468 6.15 -5.65 1.04
C LYS A 468 6.44 -4.26 1.64
N LYS A 469 7.66 -3.73 1.49
CA LYS A 469 8.02 -2.39 1.98
C LYS A 469 7.59 -1.25 1.07
N SER A 470 7.04 -1.52 -0.13
CA SER A 470 6.42 -0.49 -0.97
C SER A 470 5.05 -0.02 -0.43
N GLY A 471 4.64 -0.49 0.74
CA GLY A 471 3.46 -0.03 1.46
C GLY A 471 2.21 -0.87 1.19
N TYR A 472 1.05 -0.29 1.49
CA TYR A 472 -0.26 -0.92 1.46
C TYR A 472 -1.37 0.09 1.18
N GLY A 473 -2.49 -0.40 0.63
CA GLY A 473 -3.55 0.43 0.04
C GLY A 473 -3.49 0.41 -1.49
N ARG A 474 -4.52 0.93 -2.13
CA ARG A 474 -4.64 0.94 -3.60
C ARG A 474 -5.16 2.28 -4.10
N SER A 475 -4.72 2.68 -5.29
CA SER A 475 -5.23 3.82 -6.05
C SER A 475 -5.87 3.31 -7.33
N GLY A 476 -7.10 3.74 -7.66
CA GLY A 476 -7.83 3.22 -8.83
C GLY A 476 -8.79 2.05 -8.53
N GLY A 477 -9.83 1.93 -9.35
CA GLY A 477 -10.85 0.89 -9.31
C GLY A 477 -11.73 0.90 -8.05
N LYS A 478 -12.65 -0.08 -7.95
CA LYS A 478 -13.51 -0.27 -6.77
C LYS A 478 -12.68 -0.49 -5.51
N ARG A 479 -11.55 -1.21 -5.63
CA ARG A 479 -10.70 -1.59 -4.50
C ARG A 479 -10.21 -0.38 -3.70
N SER A 480 -9.85 0.70 -4.38
CA SER A 480 -9.40 1.95 -3.72
C SER A 480 -10.47 2.59 -2.84
N LEU A 481 -11.77 2.39 -3.10
CA LEU A 481 -12.84 2.98 -2.30
C LEU A 481 -12.84 2.47 -0.87
N TYR A 482 -12.48 1.18 -0.67
CA TYR A 482 -12.36 0.56 0.65
C TYR A 482 -11.30 1.22 1.52
N ASP A 483 -10.28 1.87 0.94
CA ASP A 483 -9.32 2.65 1.72
C ASP A 483 -10.00 3.86 2.39
N TYR A 484 -11.13 4.36 1.85
CA TYR A 484 -11.81 5.58 2.30
C TYR A 484 -13.14 5.32 3.02
N VAL A 485 -13.47 4.07 3.30
CA VAL A 485 -14.67 3.69 4.05
C VAL A 485 -14.34 2.69 5.16
N GLN A 486 -15.23 2.62 6.15
CA GLN A 486 -15.22 1.63 7.23
C GLN A 486 -16.60 0.96 7.34
N PRO A 487 -16.69 -0.25 7.91
CA PRO A 487 -17.98 -0.89 8.15
C PRO A 487 -18.90 -0.02 9.01
N ASN A 488 -20.21 -0.05 8.71
CA ASN A 488 -21.18 0.81 9.40
C ASN A 488 -21.24 0.58 10.92
N TYR A 489 -21.01 -0.65 11.37
CA TYR A 489 -21.01 -1.03 12.78
C TYR A 489 -19.79 -0.51 13.55
N GLN A 490 -18.68 -0.21 12.85
CA GLN A 490 -17.47 0.30 13.49
C GLN A 490 -17.62 1.79 13.77
N ASN A 491 -17.39 2.21 15.00
CA ASN A 491 -17.24 3.61 15.33
C ASN A 491 -15.77 3.94 15.49
N ARG A 492 -15.39 5.19 15.19
CA ARG A 492 -14.03 5.63 15.43
C ARG A 492 -13.74 5.57 16.92
N SER A 493 -12.88 4.64 17.32
CA SER A 493 -12.22 4.69 18.62
C SER A 493 -11.25 5.87 18.58
N VAL A 494 -11.58 6.96 19.27
CA VAL A 494 -10.61 8.04 19.56
C VAL A 494 -10.00 7.69 20.90
N PRO A 495 -8.84 7.02 20.95
CA PRO A 495 -8.30 6.58 22.21
C PRO A 495 -7.87 7.82 22.99
N ARG A 496 -8.19 7.87 24.29
CA ARG A 496 -7.56 8.84 25.22
C ARG A 496 -6.05 8.69 25.11
N THR A 497 -5.28 9.74 25.40
CA THR A 497 -3.81 9.70 25.35
C THR A 497 -3.26 8.43 26.01
N ILE A 498 -2.84 7.47 25.19
CA ILE A 498 -2.31 6.19 25.65
C ILE A 498 -0.81 6.36 25.84
N ASN A 499 -0.31 6.23 27.06
CA ASN A 499 1.13 6.27 27.31
C ASN A 499 1.69 4.84 27.32
N VAL A 500 2.51 4.51 26.33
CA VAL A 500 3.15 3.19 26.19
C VAL A 500 4.65 3.40 26.14
N ASP A 501 5.37 2.78 27.07
CA ASP A 501 6.83 2.66 26.98
C ASP A 501 7.16 1.55 25.98
N PHE A 502 7.42 1.92 24.72
CA PHE A 502 7.71 0.98 23.64
C PHE A 502 8.95 0.11 23.92
N ASN A 503 9.88 0.57 24.76
CA ASN A 503 11.06 -0.21 25.11
C ASN A 503 10.75 -1.29 26.14
N LYS A 504 9.71 -1.11 26.98
CA LYS A 504 9.31 -2.07 28.02
C LYS A 504 8.10 -2.93 27.66
N PHE A 505 7.24 -2.49 26.76
CA PHE A 505 6.07 -3.27 26.35
C PHE A 505 6.50 -4.67 25.88
N GLY A 506 5.91 -5.72 26.45
CA GLY A 506 6.18 -7.12 26.07
C GLY A 506 7.64 -7.58 26.19
N THR A 507 8.48 -6.98 27.05
CA THR A 507 9.88 -7.44 27.23
C THR A 507 10.03 -8.59 28.21
N SER A 508 9.11 -8.72 29.17
CA SER A 508 9.10 -9.78 30.17
C SER A 508 7.67 -10.22 30.43
N SER A 509 7.49 -11.53 30.62
CA SER A 509 6.21 -12.09 31.06
C SER A 509 5.85 -11.55 32.45
N SER A 510 4.59 -11.17 32.61
CA SER A 510 4.03 -10.70 33.88
C SER A 510 3.45 -11.84 34.74
N ALA A 511 3.42 -13.06 34.21
CA ALA A 511 2.79 -14.20 34.86
C ALA A 511 3.63 -14.74 36.04
N ASP A 512 2.94 -15.20 37.09
CA ASP A 512 3.53 -16.04 38.13
C ASP A 512 3.94 -17.38 37.50
N ILE A 513 5.18 -17.45 37.00
CA ILE A 513 5.74 -18.64 36.37
C ILE A 513 5.90 -19.72 37.44
N LEU A 514 5.04 -20.74 37.40
CA LEU A 514 5.29 -21.96 38.14
C LEU A 514 6.27 -22.83 37.33
N PRO A 515 7.45 -23.21 37.87
CA PRO A 515 8.19 -24.33 37.30
C PRO A 515 7.26 -25.56 37.30
N ILE A 516 7.44 -26.50 36.35
CA ILE A 516 6.62 -27.71 36.18
C ILE A 516 6.43 -28.40 37.54
N ALA A 517 5.39 -28.02 38.27
CA ALA A 517 4.95 -28.65 39.48
C ALA A 517 3.85 -29.63 39.07
N PRO A 518 3.79 -30.83 39.66
CA PRO A 518 2.68 -31.73 39.41
C PRO A 518 1.37 -30.98 39.66
N PRO A 519 0.36 -31.16 38.79
CA PRO A 519 -0.89 -30.44 38.93
C PRO A 519 -1.50 -30.76 40.31
N THR A 520 -1.65 -29.75 41.17
CA THR A 520 -2.22 -29.87 42.52
C THR A 520 -3.55 -29.14 42.59
N ASP A 521 -4.57 -29.79 43.18
CA ASP A 521 -5.82 -29.10 43.51
C ASP A 521 -5.57 -28.07 44.63
N THR A 522 -6.53 -27.18 44.84
CA THR A 522 -6.65 -26.24 45.98
C THR A 522 -6.43 -26.87 47.36
N ALA A 523 -6.48 -28.21 47.47
CA ALA A 523 -6.23 -29.00 48.66
C ALA A 523 -4.84 -29.70 48.74
N GLY A 524 -3.96 -29.55 47.74
CA GLY A 524 -2.62 -30.14 47.75
C GLY A 524 -2.52 -31.61 47.30
N ASP A 525 -3.63 -32.23 46.87
CA ASP A 525 -3.63 -33.58 46.29
C ASP A 525 -3.28 -33.58 44.79
N LYS A 526 -2.56 -34.63 44.34
CA LYS A 526 -2.21 -34.86 42.94
C LYS A 526 -3.48 -34.99 42.09
N LEU A 527 -3.62 -34.17 41.05
CA LEU A 527 -4.62 -34.38 40.00
C LEU A 527 -4.43 -35.80 39.40
N SER A 528 -5.50 -36.59 39.36
CA SER A 528 -5.47 -37.99 38.89
C SER A 528 -5.22 -38.13 37.38
N VAL A 529 -5.31 -37.03 36.62
CA VAL A 529 -5.17 -36.97 35.16
C VAL A 529 -4.36 -35.73 34.77
N ASP A 530 -3.35 -35.90 33.92
CA ASP A 530 -2.59 -34.79 33.33
C ASP A 530 -3.46 -34.00 32.34
N LYS A 531 -3.77 -32.75 32.70
CA LYS A 531 -4.54 -31.81 31.87
C LYS A 531 -3.66 -30.66 31.37
N THR A 532 -2.44 -30.98 30.96
CA THR A 532 -1.49 -30.01 30.41
C THR A 532 -1.58 -29.95 28.88
N TYR A 533 -2.06 -28.83 28.36
CA TYR A 533 -2.12 -28.57 26.92
C TYR A 533 -0.74 -28.22 26.36
N LYS A 534 -0.63 -28.24 25.04
CA LYS A 534 0.59 -27.93 24.28
C LYS A 534 0.29 -26.85 23.24
N LEU A 535 1.34 -26.19 22.75
CA LEU A 535 1.26 -25.30 21.60
C LEU A 535 0.95 -26.14 20.36
N PHE A 536 0.43 -25.53 19.29
CA PHE A 536 0.21 -26.22 18.02
C PHE A 536 0.83 -25.42 16.88
N TYR A 537 1.87 -25.95 16.25
CA TYR A 537 2.47 -25.31 15.08
C TYR A 537 3.14 -26.35 14.19
N GLY A 538 3.18 -26.07 12.88
CA GLY A 538 3.72 -27.02 11.91
C GLY A 538 2.96 -28.35 11.85
N GLY A 539 1.66 -28.36 12.18
CA GLY A 539 0.80 -29.55 12.08
C GLY A 539 0.96 -30.56 13.22
N GLY A 540 1.47 -30.14 14.38
CA GLY A 540 1.49 -31.00 15.55
C GLY A 540 1.66 -30.25 16.86
N GLN A 541 1.35 -30.93 17.95
CA GLN A 541 1.52 -30.38 19.29
C GLN A 541 2.99 -30.27 19.71
N LYS A 542 3.36 -29.16 20.35
CA LYS A 542 4.72 -28.85 20.80
C LYS A 542 4.74 -28.31 22.22
N ARG A 543 5.74 -28.71 23.00
CA ARG A 543 6.00 -28.09 24.31
C ARG A 543 6.50 -26.65 24.10
N PRO A 544 6.22 -25.73 25.03
CA PRO A 544 6.81 -24.40 25.00
C PRO A 544 8.33 -24.53 25.17
N ASP A 545 9.10 -23.70 24.48
CA ASP A 545 10.56 -23.73 24.56
C ASP A 545 11.08 -23.49 25.97
N SER A 546 10.38 -22.64 26.74
CA SER A 546 10.66 -22.35 28.15
C SER A 546 10.39 -23.55 29.08
N GLY A 547 9.55 -24.50 28.65
CA GLY A 547 8.96 -25.52 29.51
C GLY A 547 7.93 -24.98 30.52
N ALA A 548 7.64 -23.68 30.50
CA ALA A 548 6.74 -23.02 31.46
C ALA A 548 5.27 -23.22 31.10
N THR A 549 4.42 -23.30 32.12
CA THR A 549 2.97 -23.41 31.98
C THR A 549 2.28 -22.58 33.05
N TYR A 550 1.07 -22.11 32.77
CA TYR A 550 0.23 -21.41 33.72
C TYR A 550 -1.17 -22.05 33.83
N PRO A 551 -1.81 -22.00 35.02
CA PRO A 551 -3.13 -22.61 35.21
C PRO A 551 -4.24 -21.73 34.61
N ILE A 552 -5.18 -22.36 33.90
CA ILE A 552 -6.48 -21.76 33.56
C ILE A 552 -7.48 -22.15 34.62
N ARG A 553 -8.20 -21.16 35.15
CA ARG A 553 -9.13 -21.34 36.26
C ARG A 553 -10.56 -21.03 35.84
N SER A 554 -11.51 -21.74 36.41
CA SER A 554 -12.94 -21.40 36.30
C SER A 554 -13.28 -20.17 37.12
N ALA A 555 -14.51 -19.67 36.97
CA ALA A 555 -15.04 -18.60 37.79
C ALA A 555 -15.07 -18.91 39.30
N SER A 556 -15.16 -20.19 39.67
CA SER A 556 -15.06 -20.67 41.05
C SER A 556 -13.61 -20.90 41.51
N ASN A 557 -12.62 -20.41 40.76
CA ASN A 557 -11.18 -20.50 41.01
C ASN A 557 -10.58 -21.93 40.94
N GLN A 558 -11.33 -22.90 40.42
CA GLN A 558 -10.87 -24.28 40.22
C GLN A 558 -9.96 -24.36 38.99
N VAL A 559 -8.84 -25.09 39.10
CA VAL A 559 -7.93 -25.30 37.96
C VAL A 559 -8.60 -26.25 36.94
N LEU A 560 -8.84 -25.74 35.73
CA LEU A 560 -9.43 -26.50 34.62
C LEU A 560 -8.37 -27.27 33.82
N GLY A 561 -7.17 -26.69 33.70
CA GLY A 561 -6.04 -27.27 33.00
C GLY A 561 -4.83 -26.32 33.05
N TYR A 562 -3.69 -26.81 32.59
CA TYR A 562 -2.47 -26.02 32.45
C TYR A 562 -2.21 -25.75 30.98
N VAL A 563 -1.82 -24.53 30.64
CA VAL A 563 -1.53 -24.13 29.27
C VAL A 563 -0.10 -23.64 29.15
N PRO A 564 0.53 -23.81 27.98
CA PRO A 564 1.93 -23.46 27.80
C PRO A 564 2.13 -21.94 27.73
N ASP A 565 3.18 -21.45 28.40
CA ASP A 565 3.66 -20.07 28.28
C ASP A 565 4.72 -20.01 27.17
N GLY A 566 4.25 -19.87 25.93
CA GLY A 566 5.08 -19.75 24.75
C GLY A 566 5.84 -18.43 24.72
N GLY A 567 7.05 -18.47 24.16
CA GLY A 567 7.92 -17.29 24.09
C GLY A 567 8.32 -16.90 22.67
N ARG A 568 9.33 -16.04 22.58
CA ARG A 568 9.88 -15.55 21.30
C ARG A 568 10.32 -16.67 20.36
N LYS A 569 10.88 -17.76 20.89
CA LYS A 569 11.33 -18.90 20.09
C LYS A 569 10.17 -19.71 19.52
N ASP A 570 9.08 -19.84 20.26
CA ASP A 570 7.87 -20.51 19.78
C ASP A 570 7.21 -19.72 18.64
N ILE A 571 7.12 -18.39 18.75
CA ILE A 571 6.67 -17.53 17.65
C ILE A 571 7.57 -17.68 16.42
N ARG A 572 8.91 -17.66 16.59
CA ARG A 572 9.83 -17.87 15.47
C ARG A 572 9.56 -19.20 14.77
N ASN A 573 9.47 -20.29 15.53
CA ASN A 573 9.20 -21.62 14.97
C ASN A 573 7.84 -21.69 14.25
N ALA A 574 6.82 -21.01 14.79
CA ALA A 574 5.50 -20.93 14.19
C ALA A 574 5.50 -20.10 12.89
N VAL A 575 6.22 -18.98 12.86
CA VAL A 575 6.37 -18.15 11.65
C VAL A 575 7.18 -18.89 10.59
N GLU A 576 8.24 -19.60 10.95
CA GLU A 576 8.98 -20.46 10.02
C GLU A 576 8.09 -21.57 9.43
N ALA A 577 7.22 -22.17 10.23
CA ALA A 577 6.26 -23.16 9.75
C ALA A 577 5.21 -22.53 8.81
N ALA A 578 4.72 -21.33 9.16
CA ALA A 578 3.76 -20.58 8.37
C ALA A 578 4.34 -20.15 7.01
N ASP A 579 5.55 -19.56 7.00
CA ASP A 579 6.20 -19.11 5.77
C ASP A 579 6.49 -20.26 4.79
N LYS A 580 6.96 -21.40 5.32
CA LYS A 580 7.21 -22.62 4.52
C LYS A 580 5.95 -23.09 3.78
N VAL A 581 4.78 -23.03 4.41
CA VAL A 581 3.52 -23.50 3.80
C VAL A 581 2.79 -22.42 3.01
N ALA A 582 2.97 -21.13 3.34
CA ALA A 582 2.19 -20.01 2.82
C ALA A 582 2.09 -20.01 1.29
N ARG A 583 3.20 -20.20 0.57
CA ARG A 583 3.21 -20.23 -0.90
C ARG A 583 2.42 -21.40 -1.46
N SER A 584 2.55 -22.59 -0.87
CA SER A 584 1.85 -23.79 -1.34
C SER A 584 0.35 -23.73 -1.04
N TRP A 585 -0.02 -23.18 0.13
CA TRP A 585 -1.41 -22.99 0.52
C TRP A 585 -2.10 -21.92 -0.33
N ALA A 586 -1.40 -20.81 -0.62
CA ALA A 586 -1.89 -19.78 -1.53
C ALA A 586 -2.17 -20.34 -2.94
N LYS A 587 -1.29 -21.21 -3.45
CA LYS A 587 -1.42 -21.87 -4.77
C LYS A 587 -2.49 -22.97 -4.81
N LYS A 588 -2.90 -23.55 -3.68
CA LYS A 588 -3.95 -24.58 -3.65
C LYS A 588 -5.24 -24.02 -4.25
N GLU A 589 -5.95 -24.80 -5.06
CA GLU A 589 -7.20 -24.35 -5.65
C GLU A 589 -8.26 -23.96 -4.60
N GLY A 590 -9.14 -23.02 -4.96
CA GLY A 590 -10.21 -22.57 -4.06
C GLY A 590 -11.10 -23.72 -3.59
N HIS A 591 -11.45 -24.64 -4.50
CA HIS A 591 -12.23 -25.83 -4.17
C HIS A 591 -11.54 -26.72 -3.12
N GLY A 592 -10.25 -26.99 -3.29
CA GLY A 592 -9.47 -27.77 -2.34
C GLY A 592 -9.34 -27.10 -0.97
N LYS A 593 -9.27 -25.77 -0.92
CA LYS A 593 -9.34 -25.01 0.35
C LYS A 593 -10.73 -25.13 0.98
N ALA A 594 -11.80 -25.02 0.17
CA ALA A 594 -13.18 -25.14 0.62
C ALA A 594 -13.45 -26.49 1.29
N GLN A 595 -13.03 -27.61 0.66
CA GLN A 595 -13.19 -28.96 1.21
C GLN A 595 -12.57 -29.08 2.60
N ILE A 596 -11.36 -28.57 2.80
CA ILE A 596 -10.69 -28.60 4.10
C ILE A 596 -11.48 -27.78 5.13
N LEU A 597 -11.93 -26.57 4.80
CA LEU A 597 -12.72 -25.76 5.74
C LEU A 597 -14.09 -26.40 6.05
N TYR A 598 -14.72 -27.08 5.08
CA TYR A 598 -15.93 -27.86 5.33
C TYR A 598 -15.68 -29.01 6.29
N TYR A 599 -14.60 -29.78 6.12
CA TYR A 599 -14.22 -30.82 7.08
C TYR A 599 -13.94 -30.26 8.47
N VAL A 600 -13.28 -29.10 8.57
CA VAL A 600 -13.09 -28.41 9.85
C VAL A 600 -14.43 -28.07 10.50
N ALA A 601 -15.42 -27.59 9.74
CA ALA A 601 -16.75 -27.28 10.23
C ALA A 601 -17.51 -28.54 10.69
N GLU A 602 -17.52 -29.60 9.89
CA GLU A 602 -18.19 -30.88 10.19
C GLU A 602 -17.58 -31.57 11.42
N ASN A 603 -16.24 -31.61 11.49
CA ASN A 603 -15.53 -32.18 12.63
C ASN A 603 -15.79 -31.35 13.90
N LEU A 604 -15.82 -30.02 13.81
CA LEU A 604 -16.22 -29.18 14.95
C LEU A 604 -17.67 -29.43 15.35
N GLN A 605 -18.59 -29.58 14.41
CA GLN A 605 -19.99 -29.90 14.68
C GLN A 605 -20.15 -31.22 15.43
N SER A 606 -19.38 -32.25 15.07
CA SER A 606 -19.38 -33.53 15.78
C SER A 606 -18.97 -33.43 17.26
N ARG A 607 -18.23 -32.37 17.61
CA ARG A 607 -17.70 -32.09 18.97
C ARG A 607 -18.27 -30.81 19.58
N LEU A 608 -19.37 -30.29 19.05
CA LEU A 608 -19.99 -29.03 19.48
C LEU A 608 -20.18 -28.97 20.99
N LYS A 609 -20.77 -30.02 21.57
CA LYS A 609 -21.05 -30.10 23.01
C LYS A 609 -19.78 -29.98 23.86
N GLU A 610 -18.68 -30.58 23.42
CA GLU A 610 -17.41 -30.53 24.12
C GLU A 610 -16.84 -29.10 24.15
N PHE A 611 -16.86 -28.40 23.02
CA PHE A 611 -16.41 -27.02 22.94
C PHE A 611 -17.30 -26.07 23.75
N ALA A 612 -18.63 -26.28 23.71
CA ALA A 612 -19.57 -25.51 24.51
C ALA A 612 -19.34 -25.72 26.02
N ASP A 613 -19.06 -26.96 26.44
CA ASP A 613 -18.72 -27.29 27.83
C ASP A 613 -17.38 -26.65 28.25
N LEU A 614 -16.36 -26.62 27.38
CA LEU A 614 -15.08 -25.94 27.64
C LEU A 614 -15.27 -24.43 27.82
N ILE A 615 -16.04 -23.79 26.93
CA ILE A 615 -16.33 -22.35 27.00
C ILE A 615 -17.12 -22.03 28.26
N SER A 616 -18.17 -22.80 28.57
CA SER A 616 -18.99 -22.59 29.78
C SER A 616 -18.19 -22.83 31.07
N ALA A 617 -17.21 -23.74 31.06
CA ALA A 617 -16.35 -23.97 32.23
C ALA A 617 -15.35 -22.83 32.47
N MET A 618 -14.77 -22.29 31.40
CA MET A 618 -13.79 -21.20 31.47
C MET A 618 -14.43 -19.84 31.73
N THR A 619 -15.63 -19.62 31.22
CA THR A 619 -16.32 -18.33 31.26
C THR A 619 -17.47 -18.35 32.27
N ASN A 620 -18.06 -17.19 32.56
CA ASN A 620 -19.29 -17.09 33.35
C ASN A 620 -20.57 -17.24 32.50
N LYS A 621 -20.44 -17.65 31.23
CA LYS A 621 -21.58 -17.76 30.31
C LYS A 621 -22.40 -19.01 30.62
N SER A 622 -23.70 -18.89 30.40
CA SER A 622 -24.61 -20.04 30.45
C SER A 622 -24.24 -21.08 29.39
N LYS A 623 -24.71 -22.31 29.60
CA LYS A 623 -24.51 -23.40 28.64
C LYS A 623 -25.16 -23.10 27.28
N GLU A 624 -26.29 -22.40 27.30
CA GLU A 624 -27.01 -21.97 26.09
C GLU A 624 -26.20 -20.94 25.30
N GLU A 625 -25.69 -19.88 25.95
CA GLU A 625 -24.83 -18.88 25.31
C GLU A 625 -23.54 -19.49 24.76
N SER A 626 -22.94 -20.44 25.50
CA SER A 626 -21.72 -21.14 25.07
C SER A 626 -22.00 -22.06 23.87
N THR A 627 -23.17 -22.70 23.83
CA THR A 627 -23.62 -23.51 22.69
C THR A 627 -23.81 -22.63 21.46
N ASN A 628 -24.51 -21.50 21.62
CA ASN A 628 -24.71 -20.53 20.54
C ASN A 628 -23.37 -19.99 20.00
N GLU A 629 -22.38 -19.71 20.87
CA GLU A 629 -21.05 -19.28 20.42
C GLU A 629 -20.39 -20.30 19.47
N VAL A 630 -20.48 -21.60 19.79
CA VAL A 630 -19.92 -22.68 18.94
C VAL A 630 -20.74 -22.87 17.66
N GLU A 631 -22.07 -22.81 17.75
CA GLU A 631 -22.95 -22.90 16.57
C GLU A 631 -22.66 -21.80 15.55
N VAL A 632 -22.51 -20.56 16.01
CA VAL A 632 -22.13 -19.44 15.14
C VAL A 632 -20.71 -19.65 14.58
N ALA A 633 -19.77 -20.18 15.37
CA ALA A 633 -18.43 -20.49 14.87
C ALA A 633 -18.44 -21.56 13.76
N ILE A 634 -19.28 -22.58 13.88
CA ILE A 634 -19.49 -23.58 12.83
C ILE A 634 -20.09 -22.93 11.57
N GLN A 635 -21.11 -22.07 11.73
CA GLN A 635 -21.69 -21.32 10.61
C GLN A 635 -20.65 -20.43 9.92
N ARG A 636 -19.74 -19.80 10.68
CA ARG A 636 -18.62 -19.00 10.14
C ARG A 636 -17.67 -19.85 9.31
N LEU A 637 -17.34 -21.06 9.75
CA LEU A 637 -16.50 -21.97 8.98
C LEU A 637 -17.18 -22.38 7.67
N PHE A 638 -18.47 -22.76 7.70
CA PHE A 638 -19.24 -23.06 6.49
C PHE A 638 -19.32 -21.86 5.53
N TYR A 639 -19.52 -20.66 6.07
CA TYR A 639 -19.55 -19.43 5.30
C TYR A 639 -18.21 -19.17 4.60
N TRP A 640 -17.09 -19.22 5.32
CA TRP A 640 -15.77 -18.97 4.75
C TRP A 640 -15.27 -20.11 3.86
N ALA A 641 -15.69 -21.35 4.11
CA ALA A 641 -15.52 -22.47 3.18
C ALA A 641 -16.18 -22.14 1.83
N ALA A 642 -17.40 -21.60 1.85
CA ALA A 642 -18.08 -21.18 0.63
C ALA A 642 -17.31 -20.08 -0.12
N TYR A 643 -16.69 -19.13 0.57
CA TYR A 643 -15.93 -18.03 -0.04
C TYR A 643 -14.56 -18.41 -0.62
N CYS A 644 -14.05 -19.62 -0.36
CA CYS A 644 -12.73 -20.06 -0.84
C CYS A 644 -12.59 -19.99 -2.36
N ASP A 645 -13.66 -20.24 -3.12
CA ASP A 645 -13.70 -20.22 -4.59
C ASP A 645 -14.70 -19.22 -5.19
N LYS A 646 -15.36 -18.39 -4.37
CA LYS A 646 -16.40 -17.43 -4.80
C LYS A 646 -15.97 -15.96 -4.76
N TYR A 647 -14.73 -15.69 -4.36
CA TYR A 647 -14.14 -14.35 -4.39
C TYR A 647 -12.95 -14.32 -5.35
N GLY A 648 -13.29 -14.33 -6.64
CA GLY A 648 -12.34 -14.29 -7.75
C GLY A 648 -11.78 -12.89 -8.02
N GLY A 649 -10.97 -12.78 -9.07
CA GLY A 649 -10.56 -11.50 -9.64
C GLY A 649 -11.64 -10.85 -10.51
N LEU A 650 -11.39 -9.63 -10.97
CA LEU A 650 -12.27 -8.88 -11.86
C LEU A 650 -11.53 -8.51 -13.14
N VAL A 651 -12.22 -8.55 -14.28
CA VAL A 651 -11.75 -7.87 -15.50
C VAL A 651 -12.05 -6.39 -15.34
N GLN A 652 -11.02 -5.55 -15.43
CA GLN A 652 -11.12 -4.11 -15.29
C GLN A 652 -11.34 -3.49 -16.68
N GLU A 653 -12.41 -2.70 -16.80
CA GLU A 653 -12.75 -1.97 -18.03
C GLU A 653 -11.92 -0.68 -18.10
N THR A 654 -10.77 -0.76 -18.76
CA THR A 654 -9.86 0.38 -18.96
C THR A 654 -10.09 1.05 -20.31
N SER A 655 -9.56 2.26 -20.49
CA SER A 655 -9.58 2.96 -21.78
C SER A 655 -8.58 2.40 -22.81
N LEU A 656 -7.69 1.49 -22.40
CA LEU A 656 -6.67 0.90 -23.25
C LEU A 656 -7.17 -0.38 -23.92
N TYR A 657 -6.76 -0.60 -25.16
CA TYR A 657 -7.12 -1.80 -25.91
C TYR A 657 -6.37 -3.03 -25.34
N GLY A 658 -7.14 -4.05 -24.96
CA GLY A 658 -6.61 -5.29 -24.38
C GLY A 658 -7.39 -5.72 -23.15
N LEU A 659 -6.75 -6.55 -22.32
CA LEU A 659 -7.35 -7.11 -21.11
C LEU A 659 -6.56 -6.66 -19.89
N THR A 660 -7.26 -6.11 -18.90
CA THR A 660 -6.68 -5.84 -17.57
C THR A 660 -7.40 -6.68 -16.53
N VAL A 661 -6.66 -7.51 -15.80
CA VAL A 661 -7.22 -8.43 -14.81
C VAL A 661 -6.74 -8.04 -13.42
N GLU A 662 -7.68 -7.70 -12.54
CA GLU A 662 -7.43 -7.60 -11.11
C GLU A 662 -7.51 -9.00 -10.50
N LYS A 663 -6.40 -9.49 -9.95
CA LYS A 663 -6.32 -10.76 -9.24
C LYS A 663 -6.24 -10.51 -7.74
N ASN A 664 -7.09 -11.18 -6.97
CA ASN A 664 -6.98 -11.24 -5.51
C ASN A 664 -5.93 -12.28 -5.11
N GLU A 665 -4.91 -11.85 -4.37
CA GLU A 665 -3.82 -12.69 -3.86
C GLU A 665 -3.81 -12.72 -2.32
N SER A 666 -3.27 -13.80 -1.76
CA SER A 666 -3.03 -13.89 -0.31
C SER A 666 -2.03 -12.82 0.14
N VAL A 667 -2.23 -12.27 1.33
CA VAL A 667 -1.26 -11.39 1.99
C VAL A 667 0.03 -12.14 2.36
N GLY A 668 -0.08 -13.42 2.75
CA GLY A 668 1.04 -14.27 3.14
C GLY A 668 0.88 -14.82 4.55
N VAL A 669 1.84 -14.52 5.44
CA VAL A 669 1.78 -14.86 6.87
C VAL A 669 1.09 -13.74 7.64
N ILE A 670 0.01 -14.08 8.35
CA ILE A 670 -0.76 -13.14 9.19
C ILE A 670 -0.59 -13.53 10.66
N GLY A 671 -0.10 -12.58 11.46
CA GLY A 671 -0.13 -12.68 12.93
C GLY A 671 -1.49 -12.22 13.46
N ILE A 672 -2.17 -13.02 14.27
CA ILE A 672 -3.49 -12.68 14.83
C ILE A 672 -3.44 -12.74 16.35
N ILE A 673 -3.88 -11.67 17.02
CA ILE A 673 -4.04 -11.63 18.47
C ILE A 673 -5.53 -11.46 18.75
N CYS A 674 -6.12 -12.47 19.40
CA CYS A 674 -7.54 -12.54 19.68
C CYS A 674 -7.94 -11.71 20.90
N PRO A 675 -9.20 -11.27 20.96
CA PRO A 675 -9.75 -10.70 22.17
C PRO A 675 -10.06 -11.77 23.22
N ASP A 676 -10.36 -11.31 24.44
CA ASP A 676 -10.89 -12.16 25.51
C ASP A 676 -12.40 -12.41 25.38
N ASN A 677 -13.15 -11.51 24.75
CA ASN A 677 -14.58 -11.70 24.53
C ASN A 677 -14.80 -12.67 23.36
N PHE A 678 -15.82 -13.54 23.47
CA PHE A 678 -16.07 -14.62 22.51
C PHE A 678 -14.79 -15.44 22.21
N PRO A 679 -14.21 -16.10 23.23
CA PRO A 679 -12.87 -16.65 23.14
C PRO A 679 -12.68 -17.69 22.04
N PHE A 680 -13.75 -18.35 21.60
CA PHE A 680 -13.70 -19.30 20.50
C PHE A 680 -14.28 -18.73 19.20
N LEU A 681 -15.42 -18.04 19.26
CA LEU A 681 -16.01 -17.45 18.06
C LEU A 681 -15.14 -16.33 17.46
N GLY A 682 -14.53 -15.48 18.29
CA GLY A 682 -13.57 -14.46 17.85
C GLY A 682 -12.33 -15.09 17.20
N PHE A 683 -11.82 -16.19 17.77
CA PHE A 683 -10.74 -16.97 17.19
C PHE A 683 -11.10 -17.48 15.79
N ILE A 684 -12.25 -18.14 15.63
CA ILE A 684 -12.69 -18.70 14.34
C ILE A 684 -12.99 -17.59 13.32
N SER A 685 -13.66 -16.51 13.74
CA SER A 685 -14.05 -15.40 12.85
C SER A 685 -12.84 -14.68 12.23
N MET A 686 -11.69 -14.76 12.89
CA MET A 686 -10.44 -14.18 12.40
C MET A 686 -9.61 -15.19 11.58
N VAL A 687 -9.57 -16.45 11.99
CA VAL A 687 -8.77 -17.48 11.28
C VAL A 687 -9.40 -17.88 9.96
N ALA A 688 -10.70 -18.18 9.96
CA ALA A 688 -11.41 -18.74 8.82
C ALA A 688 -11.28 -17.89 7.54
N PRO A 689 -11.53 -16.56 7.54
CA PRO A 689 -11.36 -15.74 6.34
C PRO A 689 -9.91 -15.71 5.85
N ALA A 690 -8.94 -15.62 6.77
CA ALA A 690 -7.53 -15.57 6.44
C ALA A 690 -7.10 -16.83 5.67
N ILE A 691 -7.42 -18.01 6.20
CA ILE A 691 -7.02 -19.28 5.55
C ILE A 691 -7.84 -19.57 4.29
N ALA A 692 -9.11 -19.16 4.24
CA ALA A 692 -9.95 -19.29 3.04
C ALA A 692 -9.33 -18.56 1.84
N ARG A 693 -8.66 -17.42 2.11
CA ARG A 693 -7.96 -16.62 1.10
C ARG A 693 -6.49 -16.99 0.91
N GLY A 694 -6.08 -18.17 1.40
CA GLY A 694 -4.75 -18.74 1.14
C GLY A 694 -3.63 -18.20 2.03
N ASN A 695 -3.95 -17.53 3.14
CA ASN A 695 -2.95 -17.08 4.11
C ASN A 695 -2.58 -18.19 5.09
N ALA A 696 -1.36 -18.15 5.60
CA ALA A 696 -0.96 -18.91 6.78
C ALA A 696 -1.05 -18.01 8.02
N VAL A 697 -1.47 -18.57 9.15
CA VAL A 697 -1.82 -17.80 10.35
C VAL A 697 -0.98 -18.25 11.54
N VAL A 698 -0.39 -17.30 12.26
CA VAL A 698 0.15 -17.49 13.61
C VAL A 698 -0.76 -16.74 14.57
N ILE A 699 -1.49 -17.47 15.40
CA ILE A 699 -2.56 -16.93 16.23
C ILE A 699 -2.27 -17.08 17.72
N VAL A 700 -2.49 -16.00 18.45
CA VAL A 700 -2.50 -15.93 19.90
C VAL A 700 -3.96 -15.86 20.34
N PRO A 701 -4.54 -16.93 20.93
CA PRO A 701 -5.93 -16.93 21.38
C PRO A 701 -6.07 -16.09 22.67
N SER A 702 -7.29 -16.01 23.23
CA SER A 702 -7.52 -15.35 24.51
C SER A 702 -6.56 -15.89 25.58
N ASN A 703 -5.87 -14.98 26.28
CA ASN A 703 -4.97 -15.35 27.37
C ASN A 703 -5.77 -15.90 28.57
N LYS A 704 -6.99 -15.41 28.78
CA LYS A 704 -7.87 -15.84 29.88
C LYS A 704 -8.57 -17.16 29.60
N PHE A 705 -9.01 -17.38 28.36
CA PHE A 705 -9.88 -18.52 28.01
C PHE A 705 -9.37 -19.33 26.79
N PRO A 706 -8.13 -19.83 26.79
CA PRO A 706 -7.51 -20.45 25.61
C PRO A 706 -7.92 -21.91 25.33
N LEU A 707 -8.58 -22.62 26.25
CA LEU A 707 -8.70 -24.09 26.17
C LEU A 707 -9.49 -24.56 24.94
N ALA A 708 -10.52 -23.83 24.53
CA ALA A 708 -11.28 -24.16 23.31
C ALA A 708 -10.41 -24.00 22.06
N ALA A 709 -9.63 -22.91 21.97
CA ALA A 709 -8.70 -22.70 20.86
C ALA A 709 -7.60 -23.77 20.84
N LEU A 710 -7.03 -24.14 21.99
CA LEU A 710 -6.05 -25.21 22.06
C LEU A 710 -6.67 -26.55 21.65
N GLY A 711 -7.82 -26.93 22.21
CA GLY A 711 -8.54 -28.18 21.88
C GLY A 711 -8.92 -28.30 20.39
N PHE A 712 -8.98 -27.17 19.68
CA PHE A 712 -9.19 -27.14 18.24
C PHE A 712 -8.09 -27.85 17.43
N HIS A 713 -6.87 -28.03 17.99
CA HIS A 713 -5.78 -28.74 17.31
C HIS A 713 -6.22 -30.10 16.74
N GLN A 714 -7.06 -30.84 17.47
CA GLN A 714 -7.50 -32.17 17.05
C GLN A 714 -8.49 -32.08 15.89
N ILE A 715 -9.32 -31.03 15.84
CA ILE A 715 -10.17 -30.76 14.68
C ILE A 715 -9.30 -30.50 13.45
N LEU A 716 -8.23 -29.71 13.59
CA LEU A 716 -7.32 -29.40 12.49
C LEU A 716 -6.61 -30.66 11.96
N GLU A 717 -6.11 -31.51 12.86
CA GLU A 717 -5.47 -32.78 12.51
C GLU A 717 -6.45 -33.75 11.84
N THR A 718 -7.69 -33.85 12.35
CA THR A 718 -8.73 -34.73 11.78
C THR A 718 -9.27 -34.24 10.43
N SER A 719 -9.06 -32.95 10.12
CA SER A 719 -9.56 -32.33 8.88
C SER A 719 -8.49 -32.22 7.78
N ASP A 720 -7.34 -32.88 7.96
CA ASP A 720 -6.21 -32.87 7.02
C ASP A 720 -5.71 -31.46 6.66
N LEU A 721 -5.80 -30.51 7.60
CA LEU A 721 -5.26 -29.17 7.38
C LEU A 721 -3.72 -29.27 7.28
N PRO A 722 -3.09 -28.74 6.21
CA PRO A 722 -1.65 -28.79 6.08
C PRO A 722 -0.94 -28.12 7.27
N GLY A 723 0.10 -28.78 7.77
CA GLY A 723 0.89 -28.27 8.88
C GLY A 723 1.46 -26.89 8.59
N GLY A 724 1.27 -25.95 9.50
CA GLY A 724 1.72 -24.56 9.36
C GLY A 724 0.65 -23.59 8.87
N VAL A 725 -0.53 -24.05 8.39
CA VAL A 725 -1.59 -23.13 7.93
C VAL A 725 -2.25 -22.41 9.11
N ILE A 726 -2.52 -23.12 10.21
CA ILE A 726 -2.91 -22.53 11.48
C ILE A 726 -1.87 -22.93 12.54
N ASN A 727 -1.33 -21.95 13.25
CA ASN A 727 -0.37 -22.15 14.34
C ASN A 727 -0.87 -21.42 15.59
N ILE A 728 -1.22 -22.16 16.65
CA ILE A 728 -1.83 -21.66 17.89
C ILE A 728 -0.77 -21.58 18.98
N ILE A 729 -0.48 -20.35 19.44
CA ILE A 729 0.54 -20.06 20.45
C ILE A 729 -0.10 -19.33 21.64
N THR A 730 -0.03 -19.93 22.83
CA THR A 730 -0.45 -19.29 24.09
C THR A 730 0.76 -18.78 24.87
N GLY A 731 0.54 -17.85 25.79
CA GLY A 731 1.56 -17.21 26.62
C GLY A 731 1.18 -15.77 26.96
N ASP A 732 2.10 -15.04 27.58
CA ASP A 732 1.92 -13.61 27.84
C ASP A 732 1.59 -12.84 26.55
N GLN A 733 0.39 -12.27 26.50
CA GLN A 733 -0.15 -11.67 25.28
C GLN A 733 0.72 -10.52 24.77
N ASP A 734 1.30 -9.70 25.64
CA ASP A 734 2.10 -8.54 25.25
C ASP A 734 3.47 -8.99 24.71
N VAL A 735 4.09 -10.00 25.32
CA VAL A 735 5.35 -10.61 24.83
C VAL A 735 5.16 -11.21 23.42
N LEU A 736 4.08 -11.96 23.22
CA LEU A 736 3.77 -12.57 21.93
C LEU A 736 3.39 -11.52 20.88
N THR A 737 2.60 -10.51 21.26
CA THR A 737 2.22 -9.37 20.42
C THR A 737 3.46 -8.63 19.93
N ARG A 738 4.39 -8.34 20.84
CA ARG A 738 5.66 -7.70 20.50
C ARG A 738 6.42 -8.51 19.47
N THR A 739 6.59 -9.81 19.75
CA THR A 739 7.37 -10.69 18.90
C THR A 739 6.78 -10.80 17.50
N LEU A 740 5.46 -10.97 17.37
CA LEU A 740 4.79 -11.04 16.06
C LEU A 740 4.89 -9.71 15.29
N THR A 741 4.71 -8.59 16.00
CA THR A 741 4.75 -7.25 15.41
C THR A 741 6.13 -6.89 14.89
N GLU A 742 7.20 -7.24 15.62
CA GLU A 742 8.58 -6.94 15.22
C GLU A 742 9.15 -7.98 14.23
N HIS A 743 8.44 -9.09 13.97
CA HIS A 743 8.92 -10.12 13.05
C HIS A 743 8.93 -9.63 11.60
N HIS A 744 10.04 -9.86 10.89
CA HIS A 744 10.20 -9.40 9.50
C HIS A 744 9.46 -10.27 8.48
N ASP A 745 9.32 -11.58 8.75
CA ASP A 745 8.60 -12.53 7.89
C ASP A 745 7.07 -12.59 8.15
N VAL A 746 6.54 -11.71 9.01
CA VAL A 746 5.09 -11.53 9.16
C VAL A 746 4.64 -10.42 8.23
N ASN A 747 3.67 -10.69 7.36
CA ASN A 747 3.21 -9.77 6.32
C ASN A 747 2.10 -8.82 6.79
N ALA A 748 1.28 -9.25 7.77
CA ALA A 748 0.27 -8.41 8.41
C ALA A 748 0.02 -8.84 9.86
N VAL A 749 -0.45 -7.92 10.70
CA VAL A 749 -0.87 -8.19 12.08
C VAL A 749 -2.29 -7.71 12.33
N TRP A 750 -3.14 -8.61 12.81
CA TRP A 750 -4.49 -8.32 13.29
C TRP A 750 -4.47 -8.38 14.82
N TYR A 751 -4.88 -7.31 15.48
CA TYR A 751 -4.79 -7.20 16.93
C TYR A 751 -6.11 -6.71 17.53
N PHE A 752 -6.72 -7.57 18.33
CA PHE A 752 -8.02 -7.33 18.96
C PHE A 752 -7.89 -7.39 20.48
N GLY A 753 -6.87 -6.72 21.04
CA GLY A 753 -6.61 -6.68 22.47
C GLY A 753 -6.78 -5.28 23.06
N SER A 754 -5.86 -4.86 23.91
CA SER A 754 -5.91 -3.57 24.62
C SER A 754 -5.64 -2.36 23.71
N ALA A 755 -5.93 -1.16 24.21
CA ALA A 755 -5.60 0.07 23.50
C ALA A 755 -4.07 0.27 23.45
N GLU A 756 -3.36 -0.09 24.52
CA GLU A 756 -1.90 -0.08 24.64
C GLU A 756 -1.24 -1.00 23.61
N GLY A 757 -1.72 -2.24 23.50
CA GLY A 757 -1.22 -3.18 22.52
C GLY A 757 -1.55 -2.76 21.09
N SER A 758 -2.72 -2.17 20.84
CA SER A 758 -3.06 -1.61 19.52
C SER A 758 -2.06 -0.52 19.11
N LYS A 759 -1.73 0.40 20.03
CA LYS A 759 -0.71 1.43 19.80
C LYS A 759 0.67 0.83 19.57
N PHE A 760 1.05 -0.20 20.33
CA PHE A 760 2.33 -0.89 20.12
C PHE A 760 2.39 -1.57 18.74
N VAL A 761 1.35 -2.30 18.34
CA VAL A 761 1.27 -3.01 17.06
C VAL A 761 1.48 -2.04 15.90
N GLU A 762 0.77 -0.92 15.91
CA GLU A 762 0.93 0.11 14.90
C GLU A 762 2.34 0.72 14.90
N PHE A 763 2.90 1.02 16.07
CA PHE A 763 4.24 1.59 16.18
C PHE A 763 5.33 0.61 15.71
N GLY A 764 5.29 -0.64 16.18
CA GLY A 764 6.27 -1.69 15.87
C GLY A 764 6.19 -2.16 14.41
N SER A 765 5.01 -2.09 13.79
CA SER A 765 4.81 -2.43 12.38
C SER A 765 5.63 -1.57 11.42
N ALA A 766 6.02 -0.36 11.83
CA ALA A 766 6.87 0.53 11.04
C ALA A 766 8.20 -0.11 10.64
N SER A 767 8.74 -1.06 11.41
CA SER A 767 10.01 -1.75 11.12
C SER A 767 10.10 -2.35 9.70
N ASN A 768 9.03 -2.97 9.22
CA ASN A 768 8.92 -3.53 7.87
C ASN A 768 7.70 -3.04 7.08
N VAL A 769 6.99 -2.04 7.61
CA VAL A 769 5.79 -1.44 6.99
C VAL A 769 4.68 -2.48 6.73
N LYS A 770 4.59 -3.52 7.57
CA LYS A 770 3.50 -4.49 7.48
C LYS A 770 2.14 -3.83 7.74
N ALA A 771 1.10 -4.33 7.08
CA ALA A 771 -0.25 -3.84 7.31
C ALA A 771 -0.74 -4.25 8.71
N THR A 772 -1.51 -3.38 9.36
CA THR A 772 -2.07 -3.62 10.69
C THR A 772 -3.57 -3.41 10.69
N TRP A 773 -4.30 -4.25 11.41
CA TRP A 773 -5.72 -4.06 11.71
C TRP A 773 -5.93 -4.15 13.21
N VAL A 774 -6.31 -3.04 13.84
CA VAL A 774 -6.42 -2.93 15.31
C VAL A 774 -7.77 -2.34 15.72
N ASN A 775 -8.27 -2.69 16.91
CA ASN A 775 -9.57 -2.24 17.42
C ASN A 775 -9.48 -1.25 18.61
N TYR A 776 -8.28 -1.00 19.15
CA TYR A 776 -8.05 -0.13 20.31
C TYR A 776 -8.84 -0.54 21.57
N GLY A 777 -9.04 -1.84 21.79
CA GLY A 777 -9.82 -2.33 22.92
C GLY A 777 -11.33 -2.17 22.77
N ALA A 778 -11.83 -1.78 21.61
CA ALA A 778 -13.26 -1.77 21.35
C ALA A 778 -13.81 -3.21 21.29
N GLU A 779 -14.84 -3.48 22.09
CA GLU A 779 -15.52 -4.78 22.05
C GLU A 779 -16.19 -4.99 20.69
N VAL A 780 -15.98 -6.18 20.12
CA VAL A 780 -16.60 -6.60 18.87
C VAL A 780 -17.66 -7.65 19.19
N ASP A 781 -18.89 -7.38 18.77
CA ASP A 781 -19.96 -8.37 18.78
C ASP A 781 -19.81 -9.30 17.57
N PHE A 782 -19.08 -10.41 17.76
CA PHE A 782 -18.84 -11.40 16.72
C PHE A 782 -20.07 -12.23 16.32
N ILE A 783 -21.16 -12.18 17.10
CA ILE A 783 -22.41 -12.85 16.73
C ILE A 783 -23.03 -12.11 15.55
N ASN A 784 -23.13 -10.78 15.63
CA ASN A 784 -23.85 -9.97 14.65
C ASN A 784 -22.95 -9.24 13.65
N ASN A 785 -21.65 -9.13 13.90
CA ASN A 785 -20.72 -8.36 13.08
C ASN A 785 -19.43 -9.15 12.78
N CYS A 786 -18.51 -8.53 12.04
CA CYS A 786 -17.19 -9.08 11.69
C CYS A 786 -17.29 -10.36 10.85
N ASP A 787 -18.09 -10.30 9.80
CA ASP A 787 -18.34 -11.38 8.84
C ASP A 787 -18.51 -10.91 7.41
N GLY A 788 -18.23 -9.63 7.18
CA GLY A 788 -18.46 -8.97 5.90
C GLY A 788 -17.21 -8.92 5.02
N GLU A 789 -17.32 -8.07 4.01
CA GLU A 789 -16.29 -7.82 3.01
C GLU A 789 -15.00 -7.22 3.61
N GLU A 790 -15.05 -6.64 4.81
CA GLU A 790 -13.87 -6.13 5.52
C GLU A 790 -12.82 -7.22 5.76
N LEU A 791 -13.24 -8.44 6.04
CA LEU A 791 -12.33 -9.56 6.23
C LEU A 791 -11.69 -10.00 4.92
N LEU A 792 -12.42 -9.91 3.80
CA LEU A 792 -11.85 -10.11 2.47
C LEU A 792 -10.84 -9.02 2.14
N TYR A 793 -11.13 -7.77 2.50
CA TYR A 793 -10.21 -6.66 2.33
C TYR A 793 -8.90 -6.88 3.09
N HIS A 794 -8.96 -7.23 4.37
CA HIS A 794 -7.76 -7.43 5.19
C HIS A 794 -6.99 -8.73 4.90
N SER A 795 -7.66 -9.76 4.35
CA SER A 795 -7.03 -11.06 4.04
C SER A 795 -6.50 -11.17 2.62
N THR A 796 -6.71 -10.17 1.76
CA THR A 796 -6.24 -10.17 0.38
C THR A 796 -5.48 -8.90 0.01
N THR A 797 -4.54 -9.06 -0.90
CA THR A 797 -3.96 -7.96 -1.68
C THR A 797 -4.42 -8.09 -3.13
N THR A 798 -4.43 -7.01 -3.89
CA THR A 798 -4.80 -7.06 -5.32
C THR A 798 -3.59 -6.86 -6.20
N LYS A 799 -3.55 -7.58 -7.32
CA LYS A 799 -2.57 -7.43 -8.39
C LYS A 799 -3.29 -7.14 -9.69
N SER A 800 -2.94 -6.05 -10.36
CA SER A 800 -3.45 -5.75 -11.70
C SER A 800 -2.48 -6.28 -12.75
N ILE A 801 -2.93 -7.20 -13.60
CA ILE A 801 -2.16 -7.76 -14.71
C ILE A 801 -2.69 -7.13 -16.00
N TRP A 802 -1.84 -6.41 -16.71
CA TRP A 802 -2.16 -5.76 -17.97
C TRP A 802 -1.67 -6.60 -19.14
N MET A 803 -2.57 -6.87 -20.07
CA MET A 803 -2.34 -7.59 -21.31
C MET A 803 -2.86 -6.73 -22.47
N PRO A 804 -2.14 -5.65 -22.83
CA PRO A 804 -2.47 -4.90 -24.03
C PRO A 804 -2.44 -5.83 -25.25
N MET A 805 -3.29 -5.53 -26.23
CA MET A 805 -3.39 -6.29 -27.46
C MET A 805 -2.94 -5.42 -28.64
N GLY A 806 -2.43 -6.03 -29.71
CA GLY A 806 -1.94 -5.32 -30.89
C GLY A 806 -3.04 -4.77 -31.80
N ASP A 807 -2.65 -4.05 -32.84
CA ASP A 807 -3.56 -3.19 -33.62
C ASP A 807 -4.51 -3.89 -34.61
N VAL A 808 -4.56 -5.23 -34.61
CA VAL A 808 -5.36 -6.00 -35.59
C VAL A 808 -6.82 -5.53 -35.64
N PHE A 809 -7.36 -5.11 -34.50
CA PHE A 809 -8.72 -4.57 -34.37
C PHE A 809 -8.78 -3.27 -33.55
N ALA A 810 -7.67 -2.55 -33.38
CA ALA A 810 -7.63 -1.36 -32.50
C ALA A 810 -8.29 -0.10 -33.12
N ASN A 811 -8.73 -0.18 -34.38
CA ASN A 811 -9.39 0.92 -35.12
C ASN A 811 -10.92 0.81 -35.13
#